data_AF-A0A9P9P2E1-F1
#
_entry.id   AF-A0A9P9P2E1-F1
#
_cell.length_a   1.000
_cell.length_b   1.000
_cell.length_c   1.000
_cell.angle_alpha   90.00
_cell.angle_beta   90.00
_cell.angle_gamma   90.00
#
_symmetry.space_group_name_H-M   'P 1'
#
loop_
_entity.id
_entity.type
_entity.pdbx_description
1 polymer ?
#
loop_
_entity_poly.entity_id
_entity_poly.type
_entity_poly.pdbx_seq_one_letter_code
_entity_poly.pdbx_strand_id
1 'polypeptide(L)'
;MASIHPFDPVTPGEIKLASQIIQKALPGVPVRFKRIDLQEPIKKDVIPFLESERLGLRPLPTPPPRIIQALFDNEQSGALNKALVNTRSKSIVYIRELPKHIQAPMDPEELVEMEQLCLNHPKVRAEIEKLELPAEMSVCCEPWMYGTDDIHETRRLIQCYLFVLEVNDPQCNIFSLPCKFSPVFDARSKQLVRIDYLPSGADDKVTPTTPWKPVKTVQYAPNLIDEPLREDLKPYIVQQPLGGSYTVEGNAVSWQKWRFRVGFNSREGLVIYNVTYNGRNVFYRLSLSEMTVPYGDIDPRRPYHRKQAFDAGDVGFGITANQLTLGCDCLGHIKYFDAYRADGKGDPIKMSNVVCLHEQDNGLLHKHTNWRNDVATVVRNRQLVVQMICTLANYEYIFAWTFDQAAGIELEIRATGILSTTPFDNENGEIAPWATNVGPGVSAPYHQHMFSYRIDPAIDGFQNTIFYQESVPLPNGPSNVYGAGYTTVGNTIKNSGSEDLSVERHRVFKIRNDSIKNPITHKAVAYKLHATPSQMLLNGPESFNQKRAVFATKPIWVTKYQDDELFAGGEFTNQSRRSDGVDIWAAREDNVENEDIVLWHTIGLTHNPRIEDFPIMPMERISVALKPDGFFTKNPALDVPPSDQRFNKSTLHADHSVADSRACCTPKDRVVKL
;
A
#
# COMPACT_ATOMS: atom_id res chain seq x y z
N MET A 1 17.61 15.96 -25.73
CA MET A 1 17.15 15.11 -24.61
C MET A 1 15.83 15.69 -24.12
N ALA A 2 14.80 14.87 -23.88
CA ALA A 2 13.59 15.35 -23.23
C ALA A 2 13.95 15.91 -21.83
N SER A 3 13.34 17.01 -21.43
CA SER A 3 13.54 17.59 -20.09
C SER A 3 12.96 16.66 -19.03
N ILE A 4 13.71 16.37 -17.97
CA ILE A 4 13.22 15.58 -16.82
C ILE A 4 12.12 16.38 -16.12
N HIS A 5 10.97 15.74 -15.88
CA HIS A 5 9.85 16.37 -15.19
C HIS A 5 10.14 16.47 -13.68
N PRO A 6 9.63 17.50 -12.95
CA PRO A 6 9.85 17.63 -11.51
C PRO A 6 9.51 16.37 -10.69
N PHE A 7 8.44 15.67 -11.03
CA PHE A 7 8.01 14.40 -10.40
C PHE A 7 8.51 13.12 -11.09
N ASP A 8 9.50 13.17 -11.99
CA ASP A 8 10.14 11.92 -12.43
C ASP A 8 10.85 11.25 -11.25
N PRO A 9 10.76 9.91 -11.09
CA PRO A 9 11.55 9.20 -10.10
C PRO A 9 13.05 9.51 -10.23
N VAL A 10 13.81 9.23 -9.19
CA VAL A 10 15.26 9.46 -9.23
C VAL A 10 15.90 8.66 -10.36
N THR A 11 16.82 9.31 -11.08
CA THR A 11 17.58 8.66 -12.17
C THR A 11 18.89 8.06 -11.66
N PRO A 12 19.49 7.08 -12.37
CA PRO A 12 20.81 6.54 -12.01
C PRO A 12 21.90 7.62 -11.88
N GLY A 13 21.86 8.62 -12.75
CA GLY A 13 22.79 9.74 -12.72
C GLY A 13 22.60 10.64 -11.51
N GLU A 14 21.37 10.83 -11.05
CA GLU A 14 21.06 11.61 -9.84
C GLU A 14 21.49 10.88 -8.57
N ILE A 15 21.26 9.56 -8.50
CA ILE A 15 21.75 8.72 -7.39
C ILE A 15 23.27 8.85 -7.28
N LYS A 16 23.98 8.62 -8.38
CA LYS A 16 25.44 8.64 -8.39
C LYS A 16 26.01 10.03 -8.09
N LEU A 17 25.36 11.08 -8.60
CA LEU A 17 25.74 12.46 -8.33
C LEU A 17 25.59 12.79 -6.84
N ALA A 18 24.44 12.44 -6.23
CA ALA A 18 24.19 12.72 -4.83
C ALA A 18 25.17 11.96 -3.92
N SER A 19 25.41 10.67 -4.17
CA SER A 19 26.35 9.88 -3.38
C SER A 19 27.77 10.43 -3.45
N GLN A 20 28.26 10.79 -4.64
CA GLN A 20 29.58 11.39 -4.84
C GLN A 20 29.73 12.75 -4.13
N ILE A 21 28.70 13.61 -4.20
CA ILE A 21 28.73 14.92 -3.53
C ILE A 21 28.82 14.74 -2.01
N ILE A 22 28.04 13.81 -1.44
CA ILE A 22 28.04 13.53 0.00
C ILE A 22 29.37 12.94 0.44
N GLN A 23 29.88 11.92 -0.26
CA GLN A 23 31.18 11.31 0.03
C GLN A 23 32.33 12.32 -0.05
N LYS A 24 32.30 13.24 -1.04
CA LYS A 24 33.31 14.30 -1.16
C LYS A 24 33.27 15.30 -0.01
N ALA A 25 32.10 15.57 0.54
CA ALA A 25 31.94 16.47 1.68
C ALA A 25 32.35 15.83 3.02
N LEU A 26 32.45 14.50 3.06
CA LEU A 26 32.85 13.72 4.23
C LEU A 26 34.12 12.89 3.93
N PRO A 27 35.26 13.53 3.61
CA PRO A 27 36.46 12.83 3.22
C PRO A 27 36.99 11.94 4.35
N GLY A 28 37.23 10.66 4.07
CA GLY A 28 37.76 9.69 5.02
C GLY A 28 36.72 9.13 6.01
N VAL A 29 35.45 9.51 5.91
CA VAL A 29 34.35 8.95 6.69
C VAL A 29 33.68 7.84 5.89
N PRO A 30 33.67 6.58 6.35
CA PRO A 30 32.92 5.52 5.70
C PRO A 30 31.41 5.79 5.87
N VAL A 31 30.68 5.72 4.74
CA VAL A 31 29.26 6.06 4.64
C VAL A 31 28.51 4.86 4.07
N ARG A 32 27.45 4.42 4.76
CA ARG A 32 26.48 3.46 4.24
C ARG A 32 25.16 4.15 3.94
N PHE A 33 24.79 4.23 2.66
CA PHE A 33 23.50 4.78 2.27
C PHE A 33 22.35 3.83 2.62
N LYS A 34 21.30 4.38 3.21
CA LYS A 34 20.06 3.68 3.53
C LYS A 34 18.96 3.99 2.53
N ARG A 35 18.96 5.21 1.97
CA ARG A 35 18.01 5.66 0.96
C ARG A 35 18.59 6.82 0.17
N ILE A 36 18.36 6.88 -1.14
CA ILE A 36 18.59 8.05 -1.98
C ILE A 36 17.38 8.20 -2.91
N ASP A 37 16.56 9.21 -2.69
CA ASP A 37 15.31 9.45 -3.41
C ASP A 37 15.18 10.91 -3.85
N LEU A 38 14.24 11.16 -4.77
CA LEU A 38 13.79 12.52 -5.06
C LEU A 38 13.13 13.13 -3.81
N GLN A 39 13.58 14.32 -3.42
CA GLN A 39 12.82 15.21 -2.55
C GLN A 39 11.76 15.90 -3.41
N GLU A 40 10.49 15.72 -3.09
CA GLU A 40 9.40 16.34 -3.86
C GLU A 40 9.57 17.86 -3.89
N PRO A 41 9.32 18.51 -5.05
CA PRO A 41 9.43 19.96 -5.15
C PRO A 41 8.40 20.64 -4.25
N ILE A 42 8.76 21.80 -3.72
CA ILE A 42 7.85 22.67 -2.98
C ILE A 42 6.58 22.89 -3.81
N LYS A 43 5.40 22.50 -3.27
CA LYS A 43 4.15 22.48 -4.04
C LYS A 43 3.81 23.84 -4.63
N LYS A 44 3.95 24.90 -3.84
CA LYS A 44 3.73 26.28 -4.29
C LYS A 44 4.59 26.65 -5.51
N ASP A 45 5.83 26.19 -5.56
CA ASP A 45 6.79 26.55 -6.60
C ASP A 45 6.60 25.73 -7.88
N VAL A 46 6.09 24.50 -7.77
CA VAL A 46 5.86 23.62 -8.92
C VAL A 46 4.49 23.85 -9.57
N ILE A 47 3.47 24.30 -8.83
CA ILE A 47 2.11 24.55 -9.36
C ILE A 47 2.11 25.40 -10.66
N PRO A 48 2.84 26.52 -10.78
CA PRO A 48 2.84 27.31 -12.01
C PRO A 48 3.32 26.52 -13.24
N PHE A 49 4.30 25.62 -13.04
CA PHE A 49 4.77 24.71 -14.08
C PHE A 49 3.69 23.69 -14.46
N LEU A 50 3.05 23.05 -13.46
CA LEU A 50 2.01 22.04 -13.68
C LEU A 50 0.78 22.63 -14.39
N GLU A 51 0.33 23.81 -13.97
CA GLU A 51 -0.82 24.48 -14.58
C GLU A 51 -0.53 24.93 -16.02
N SER A 52 0.69 25.44 -16.28
CA SER A 52 1.11 25.78 -17.64
C SER A 52 1.19 24.52 -18.52
N GLU A 53 1.64 23.40 -17.97
CA GLU A 53 1.65 22.11 -18.66
C GLU A 53 0.23 21.62 -18.97
N ARG A 54 -0.67 21.63 -17.98
CA ARG A 54 -2.07 21.23 -18.10
C ARG A 54 -2.83 22.06 -19.15
N LEU A 55 -2.59 23.37 -19.17
CA LEU A 55 -3.23 24.30 -20.09
C LEU A 55 -2.56 24.35 -21.48
N GLY A 56 -1.48 23.59 -21.70
CA GLY A 56 -0.76 23.58 -22.98
C GLY A 56 -0.02 24.89 -23.29
N LEU A 57 0.27 25.71 -22.27
CA LEU A 57 0.95 26.99 -22.44
C LEU A 57 2.43 26.76 -22.82
N ARG A 58 2.96 27.64 -23.68
CA ARG A 58 4.35 27.60 -24.16
C ARG A 58 4.92 29.03 -24.26
N PRO A 59 6.20 29.25 -23.89
CA PRO A 59 7.11 28.29 -23.27
C PRO A 59 6.66 27.93 -21.84
N LEU A 60 7.04 26.75 -21.36
CA LEU A 60 6.78 26.36 -19.97
C LEU A 60 7.63 27.21 -19.02
N PRO A 61 7.15 27.55 -17.81
CA PRO A 61 7.97 28.10 -16.75
C PRO A 61 9.19 27.20 -16.47
N THR A 62 10.26 27.78 -15.94
CA THR A 62 11.39 26.94 -15.51
C THR A 62 10.96 26.12 -14.30
N PRO A 63 11.05 24.77 -14.34
CA PRO A 63 10.68 23.96 -13.18
C PRO A 63 11.63 24.21 -12.00
N PRO A 64 11.16 23.98 -10.75
CA PRO A 64 12.03 23.95 -9.58
C PRO A 64 13.24 23.03 -9.78
N PRO A 65 14.39 23.32 -9.15
CA PRO A 65 15.54 22.42 -9.20
C PRO A 65 15.17 21.07 -8.56
N ARG A 66 15.62 19.97 -9.16
CA ARG A 66 15.47 18.64 -8.57
C ARG A 66 16.42 18.50 -7.38
N ILE A 67 15.85 18.23 -6.21
CA ILE A 67 16.58 18.00 -4.96
C ILE A 67 16.55 16.51 -4.67
N ILE A 68 17.70 15.95 -4.30
CA ILE A 68 17.82 14.54 -3.92
C ILE A 68 18.02 14.46 -2.41
N GLN A 69 17.16 13.71 -1.74
CA GLN A 69 17.31 13.37 -0.32
C GLN A 69 18.13 12.09 -0.19
N ALA A 70 19.08 12.08 0.74
CA ALA A 70 19.78 10.87 1.15
C ALA A 70 19.68 10.66 2.67
N LEU A 71 19.43 9.42 3.08
CA LEU A 71 19.64 8.93 4.44
C LEU A 71 20.84 8.00 4.43
N PHE A 72 21.76 8.16 5.37
CA PHE A 72 22.96 7.33 5.44
C PHE A 72 23.53 7.26 6.86
N ASP A 73 24.08 6.10 7.21
CA ASP A 73 24.86 5.94 8.42
C ASP A 73 26.29 6.44 8.20
N ASN A 74 26.79 7.21 9.16
CA ASN A 74 28.22 7.43 9.34
C ASN A 74 28.77 6.24 10.12
N GLU A 75 29.53 5.35 9.48
CA GLU A 75 29.96 4.10 10.11
C GLU A 75 31.03 4.33 11.20
N GLN A 76 31.68 5.48 11.22
CA GLN A 76 32.65 5.83 12.25
C GLN A 76 31.97 6.27 13.56
N SER A 77 30.96 7.15 13.47
CA SER A 77 30.22 7.62 14.67
C SER A 77 29.03 6.74 15.02
N GLY A 78 28.58 5.90 14.08
CA GLY A 78 27.31 5.19 14.13
C GLY A 78 26.10 6.12 14.01
N ALA A 79 26.25 7.40 13.67
CA ALA A 79 25.12 8.32 13.61
C ALA A 79 24.39 8.24 12.26
N LEU A 80 23.06 8.28 12.30
CA LEU A 80 22.25 8.45 11.10
C LEU A 80 22.30 9.91 10.65
N ASN A 81 22.47 10.14 9.36
CA ASN A 81 22.51 11.46 8.76
C ASN A 81 21.44 11.59 7.67
N LYS A 82 20.88 12.81 7.54
CA LYS A 82 20.01 13.22 6.44
C LYS A 82 20.70 14.32 5.64
N ALA A 83 20.69 14.20 4.32
CA ALA A 83 21.25 15.20 3.42
C ALA A 83 20.27 15.54 2.30
N LEU A 84 20.31 16.81 1.85
CA LEU A 84 19.68 17.25 0.62
C LEU A 84 20.75 17.75 -0.35
N VAL A 85 20.67 17.32 -1.60
CA VAL A 85 21.61 17.67 -2.67
C VAL A 85 20.85 18.33 -3.81
N ASN A 86 21.28 19.51 -4.22
CA ASN A 86 20.73 20.19 -5.39
C ASN A 86 21.47 19.71 -6.65
N THR A 87 20.76 19.03 -7.54
CA THR A 87 21.34 18.44 -8.76
C THR A 87 21.76 19.49 -9.79
N ARG A 88 21.10 20.66 -9.81
CA ARG A 88 21.38 21.75 -10.75
C ARG A 88 22.65 22.48 -10.38
N SER A 89 22.80 22.90 -9.12
CA SER A 89 24.01 23.55 -8.61
C SER A 89 25.13 22.57 -8.24
N LYS A 90 24.84 21.26 -8.21
CA LYS A 90 25.75 20.19 -7.79
C LYS A 90 26.35 20.46 -6.42
N SER A 91 25.50 20.88 -5.48
CA SER A 91 25.93 21.30 -4.14
C SER A 91 25.04 20.70 -3.06
N ILE A 92 25.61 20.57 -1.87
CA ILE A 92 24.87 20.24 -0.65
C ILE A 92 23.99 21.42 -0.29
N VAL A 93 22.71 21.16 -0.04
CA VAL A 93 21.82 22.10 0.64
C VAL A 93 22.07 22.01 2.15
N TYR A 94 22.05 20.79 2.70
CA TYR A 94 22.55 20.50 4.05
C TYR A 94 22.96 19.03 4.19
N ILE A 95 23.80 18.76 5.20
CA ILE A 95 23.98 17.46 5.83
C ILE A 95 23.73 17.66 7.33
N ARG A 96 22.88 16.83 7.93
CA ARG A 96 22.51 16.91 9.34
C ARG A 96 22.59 15.54 9.99
N GLU A 97 23.33 15.46 11.10
CA GLU A 97 23.30 14.33 12.00
C GLU A 97 21.96 14.30 12.77
N LEU A 98 21.31 13.14 12.82
CA LEU A 98 20.05 12.94 13.51
C LEU A 98 20.28 12.46 14.96
N PRO A 99 19.34 12.73 15.89
CA PRO A 99 19.44 12.26 17.26
C PRO A 99 19.67 10.74 17.36
N LYS A 100 20.51 10.31 18.32
CA LYS A 100 20.94 8.91 18.49
C LYS A 100 19.83 7.87 18.59
N HIS A 101 18.63 8.27 19.03
CA HIS A 101 17.50 7.36 19.16
C HIS A 101 16.74 7.12 17.85
N ILE A 102 16.99 7.93 16.81
CA ILE A 102 16.39 7.75 15.49
C ILE A 102 17.16 6.65 14.76
N GLN A 103 16.41 5.65 14.31
CA GLN A 103 16.94 4.55 13.52
C GLN A 103 16.57 4.70 12.05
N ALA A 104 17.46 4.25 11.17
CA ALA A 104 17.18 4.20 9.74
C ALA A 104 16.16 3.11 9.41
N PRO A 105 15.46 3.19 8.26
CA PRO A 105 14.85 2.01 7.67
C PRO A 105 15.89 0.91 7.47
N MET A 106 15.44 -0.34 7.43
CA MET A 106 16.25 -1.49 7.07
C MET A 106 16.50 -1.49 5.57
N ASP A 107 17.69 -1.91 5.16
CA ASP A 107 18.04 -2.11 3.75
C ASP A 107 18.24 -3.60 3.44
N PRO A 108 18.05 -4.04 2.17
CA PRO A 108 18.18 -5.45 1.82
C PRO A 108 19.54 -6.04 2.18
N GLU A 109 20.61 -5.28 2.01
CA GLU A 109 21.97 -5.73 2.31
C GLU A 109 22.17 -5.93 3.83
N GLU A 110 21.55 -5.10 4.68
CA GLU A 110 21.56 -5.25 6.14
C GLU A 110 20.80 -6.49 6.59
N LEU A 111 19.65 -6.81 5.99
CA LEU A 111 18.90 -8.02 6.32
C LEU A 111 19.73 -9.28 6.04
N VAL A 112 20.38 -9.36 4.88
CA VAL A 112 21.26 -10.49 4.53
C VAL A 112 22.44 -10.59 5.49
N GLU A 113 23.07 -9.46 5.84
CA GLU A 113 24.16 -9.44 6.83
C GLU A 113 23.71 -9.95 8.20
N MET A 114 22.51 -9.58 8.66
CA MET A 114 21.98 -9.97 9.96
C MET A 114 21.58 -11.45 10.00
N GLU A 115 21.00 -11.97 8.91
CA GLU A 115 20.74 -13.41 8.77
C GLU A 115 22.03 -14.22 8.86
N GLN A 116 23.05 -13.84 8.08
CA GLN A 116 24.35 -14.50 8.09
C GLN A 116 25.05 -14.40 9.45
N LEU A 117 24.97 -13.24 10.11
CA LEU A 117 25.51 -13.05 11.44
C LEU A 117 24.83 -14.00 12.44
N CYS A 118 23.50 -14.10 12.39
CA CYS A 118 22.72 -14.96 13.28
C CYS A 118 23.11 -16.43 13.12
N LEU A 119 23.06 -16.95 11.90
CA LEU A 119 23.31 -18.38 11.61
C LEU A 119 24.76 -18.80 11.86
N ASN A 120 25.72 -17.88 11.73
CA ASN A 120 27.13 -18.17 11.99
C ASN A 120 27.59 -17.91 13.43
N HIS A 121 26.77 -17.26 14.26
CA HIS A 121 27.19 -16.90 15.62
C HIS A 121 27.33 -18.16 16.52
N PRO A 122 28.48 -18.37 17.21
CA PRO A 122 28.74 -19.62 17.94
C PRO A 122 27.68 -19.99 18.98
N LYS A 123 27.14 -19.01 19.71
CA LYS A 123 26.07 -19.27 20.69
C LYS A 123 24.74 -19.65 20.05
N VAL A 124 24.46 -19.14 18.84
CA VAL A 124 23.22 -19.49 18.12
C VAL A 124 23.35 -20.88 17.52
N ARG A 125 24.51 -21.19 16.94
CA ARG A 125 24.84 -22.56 16.50
C ARG A 125 24.75 -23.57 17.63
N ALA A 126 25.23 -23.23 18.83
CA ALA A 126 25.09 -24.09 20.00
C ALA A 126 23.62 -24.28 20.43
N GLU A 127 22.72 -23.32 20.20
CA GLU A 127 21.28 -23.54 20.40
C GLU A 127 20.68 -24.42 19.30
N ILE A 128 21.06 -24.21 18.04
CA ILE A 128 20.63 -25.04 16.90
C ILE A 128 21.08 -26.50 17.09
N GLU A 129 22.29 -26.74 17.57
CA GLU A 129 22.83 -28.09 17.84
C GLU A 129 21.99 -28.86 18.87
N LYS A 130 21.36 -28.18 19.84
CA LYS A 130 20.46 -28.81 20.83
C LYS A 130 19.16 -29.32 20.24
N LEU A 131 18.78 -28.85 19.05
CA LEU A 131 17.61 -29.36 18.34
C LEU A 131 17.84 -30.79 17.82
N GLU A 132 19.08 -31.27 17.74
CA GLU A 132 19.42 -32.61 17.26
C GLU A 132 18.73 -32.95 15.92
N LEU A 133 18.70 -31.96 15.00
CA LEU A 133 18.01 -32.10 13.73
C LEU A 133 18.63 -33.22 12.87
N PRO A 134 17.80 -33.95 12.09
CA PRO A 134 18.30 -34.85 11.05
C PRO A 134 19.26 -34.14 10.10
N ALA A 135 20.22 -34.88 9.52
CA ALA A 135 21.30 -34.31 8.72
C ALA A 135 20.82 -33.61 7.43
N GLU A 136 19.64 -33.98 6.95
CA GLU A 136 18.95 -33.41 5.80
C GLU A 136 18.21 -32.10 6.11
N MET A 137 17.96 -31.80 7.39
CA MET A 137 17.27 -30.61 7.83
C MET A 137 18.25 -29.51 8.21
N SER A 138 17.80 -28.26 8.09
CA SER A 138 18.60 -27.11 8.47
C SER A 138 17.74 -26.04 9.11
N VAL A 139 18.32 -24.88 9.43
CA VAL A 139 17.62 -23.76 10.05
C VAL A 139 17.88 -22.51 9.20
N CYS A 140 16.82 -21.74 8.94
CA CYS A 140 16.92 -20.40 8.38
C CYS A 140 16.55 -19.34 9.43
N CYS A 141 16.87 -18.09 9.12
CA CYS A 141 16.63 -16.97 10.02
C CYS A 141 15.93 -15.85 9.25
N GLU A 142 14.90 -15.29 9.84
CA GLU A 142 14.19 -14.11 9.36
C GLU A 142 14.45 -12.93 10.31
N PRO A 143 15.35 -12.00 9.95
CA PRO A 143 15.62 -10.82 10.74
C PRO A 143 14.45 -9.83 10.66
N TRP A 144 13.91 -9.47 11.82
CA TRP A 144 12.84 -8.48 11.98
C TRP A 144 13.37 -7.19 12.61
N MET A 145 12.72 -6.08 12.26
CA MET A 145 12.85 -4.85 13.05
C MET A 145 12.48 -5.15 14.50
N TYR A 146 13.17 -4.51 15.46
CA TYR A 146 13.01 -4.86 16.87
C TYR A 146 11.64 -4.47 17.45
N GLY A 147 10.96 -3.47 16.88
CA GLY A 147 9.83 -2.82 17.52
C GLY A 147 10.27 -1.97 18.73
N THR A 148 9.35 -1.72 19.66
CA THR A 148 9.65 -0.90 20.85
C THR A 148 8.88 -1.39 22.06
N ASP A 149 9.60 -1.73 23.13
CA ASP A 149 9.03 -1.98 24.46
C ASP A 149 9.81 -1.32 25.61
N ASP A 150 10.88 -0.60 25.30
CA ASP A 150 11.68 0.19 26.23
C ASP A 150 11.96 1.58 25.64
N ILE A 151 11.52 2.63 26.34
CA ILE A 151 11.73 4.02 25.96
C ILE A 151 13.21 4.43 25.98
N HIS A 152 14.04 3.71 26.73
CA HIS A 152 15.46 4.00 26.89
C HIS A 152 16.35 3.28 25.88
N GLU A 153 15.80 2.35 25.10
CA GLU A 153 16.57 1.67 24.06
C GLU A 153 17.00 2.66 22.97
N THR A 154 18.28 2.63 22.66
CA THR A 154 18.94 3.52 21.67
C THR A 154 19.83 2.75 20.71
N ARG A 155 20.10 1.48 20.97
CA ARG A 155 20.80 0.58 20.06
C ARG A 155 19.89 0.26 18.87
N ARG A 156 20.51 -0.09 17.74
CA ARG A 156 19.81 -0.59 16.56
C ARG A 156 19.64 -2.10 16.71
N LEU A 157 18.54 -2.52 17.32
CA LEU A 157 18.32 -3.93 17.60
C LEU A 157 17.59 -4.61 16.42
N ILE A 158 17.87 -5.90 16.25
CA ILE A 158 17.21 -6.78 15.28
C ILE A 158 16.84 -8.07 16.02
N GLN A 159 15.57 -8.48 15.91
CA GLN A 159 15.07 -9.74 16.44
C GLN A 159 15.14 -10.79 15.34
N CYS A 160 15.85 -11.90 15.55
CA CYS A 160 16.00 -12.95 14.54
C CYS A 160 15.05 -14.11 14.84
N TYR A 161 13.98 -14.27 14.06
CA TYR A 161 13.09 -15.43 14.18
C TYR A 161 13.68 -16.61 13.39
N LEU A 162 13.82 -17.77 14.01
CA LEU A 162 14.39 -18.95 13.35
C LEU A 162 13.31 -19.96 13.01
N PHE A 163 13.51 -20.67 11.91
CA PHE A 163 12.61 -21.69 11.40
C PHE A 163 13.41 -22.90 10.93
N VAL A 164 12.85 -24.10 11.12
CA VAL A 164 13.44 -25.34 10.61
C VAL A 164 13.04 -25.53 9.15
N LEU A 165 14.02 -25.86 8.33
CA LEU A 165 13.85 -26.29 6.94
C LEU A 165 13.85 -27.82 6.90
N GLU A 166 12.68 -28.41 6.67
CA GLU A 166 12.55 -29.87 6.56
C GLU A 166 13.17 -30.39 5.26
N VAL A 167 12.98 -29.67 4.16
CA VAL A 167 13.42 -30.06 2.82
C VAL A 167 14.38 -29.02 2.24
N ASN A 168 15.42 -29.50 1.56
CA ASN A 168 16.36 -28.66 0.83
C ASN A 168 15.78 -28.28 -0.55
N ASP A 169 14.70 -27.52 -0.55
CA ASP A 169 14.05 -26.95 -1.73
C ASP A 169 13.93 -25.42 -1.56
N PRO A 170 14.29 -24.60 -2.57
CA PRO A 170 14.15 -23.15 -2.50
C PRO A 170 12.72 -22.64 -2.23
N GLN A 171 11.69 -23.46 -2.47
CA GLN A 171 10.28 -23.16 -2.22
C GLN A 171 9.74 -23.85 -0.95
N CYS A 172 10.63 -24.37 -0.08
CA CYS A 172 10.23 -24.92 1.22
C CYS A 172 9.47 -23.86 2.04
N ASN A 173 8.33 -24.24 2.61
CA ASN A 173 7.60 -23.39 3.53
C ASN A 173 8.30 -23.34 4.90
N ILE A 174 9.14 -22.33 5.08
CA ILE A 174 9.87 -22.09 6.32
C ILE A 174 8.92 -21.82 7.49
N PHE A 175 7.77 -21.19 7.24
CA PHE A 175 6.82 -20.76 8.26
C PHE A 175 6.05 -21.92 8.90
N SER A 176 6.20 -23.14 8.38
CA SER A 176 5.57 -24.33 8.95
C SER A 176 6.21 -24.82 10.25
N LEU A 177 7.49 -24.49 10.49
CA LEU A 177 8.26 -24.97 11.65
C LEU A 177 9.05 -23.86 12.36
N PRO A 178 8.39 -22.93 13.06
CA PRO A 178 9.09 -21.94 13.87
C PRO A 178 9.84 -22.56 15.05
N CYS A 179 11.06 -22.08 15.31
CA CYS A 179 11.88 -22.46 16.44
C CYS A 179 11.38 -21.81 17.75
N LYS A 180 11.74 -22.41 18.89
CA LYS A 180 11.40 -21.90 20.24
C LYS A 180 12.45 -20.97 20.86
N PHE A 181 13.32 -20.39 20.04
CA PHE A 181 14.30 -19.39 20.48
C PHE A 181 14.54 -18.36 19.38
N SER A 182 14.90 -17.14 19.78
CA SER A 182 15.07 -15.99 18.91
C SER A 182 16.19 -15.07 19.43
N PRO A 183 17.38 -15.08 18.79
CA PRO A 183 18.49 -14.19 19.09
C PRO A 183 18.16 -12.73 18.83
N VAL A 184 18.73 -11.84 19.65
CA VAL A 184 18.69 -10.39 19.46
C VAL A 184 20.10 -9.87 19.26
N PHE A 185 20.31 -9.15 18.18
CA PHE A 185 21.60 -8.53 17.86
C PHE A 185 21.49 -7.01 17.85
N ASP A 186 22.57 -6.34 18.21
CA ASP A 186 22.78 -4.95 17.84
C ASP A 186 23.41 -4.91 16.45
N ALA A 187 22.66 -4.42 15.47
CA ALA A 187 23.04 -4.40 14.05
C ALA A 187 24.25 -3.50 13.75
N ARG A 188 24.58 -2.55 14.64
CA ARG A 188 25.74 -1.67 14.48
C ARG A 188 27.01 -2.32 15.01
N SER A 189 26.98 -2.75 16.28
CA SER A 189 28.14 -3.40 16.90
C SER A 189 28.31 -4.86 16.47
N LYS A 190 27.31 -5.43 15.80
CA LYS A 190 27.21 -6.85 15.41
C LYS A 190 27.31 -7.81 16.61
N GLN A 191 27.00 -7.32 17.81
CA GLN A 191 27.05 -8.11 19.05
C GLN A 191 25.73 -8.81 19.30
N LEU A 192 25.81 -10.09 19.70
CA LEU A 192 24.67 -10.81 20.27
C LEU A 192 24.35 -10.22 21.65
N VAL A 193 23.16 -9.64 21.78
CA VAL A 193 22.67 -9.03 23.03
C VAL A 193 22.13 -10.11 23.96
N ARG A 194 21.28 -11.01 23.43
CA ARG A 194 20.67 -12.13 24.17
C ARG A 194 20.01 -13.12 23.21
N ILE A 195 19.54 -14.25 23.75
CA ILE A 195 18.65 -15.18 23.06
C ILE A 195 17.36 -15.25 23.87
N ASP A 196 16.24 -14.82 23.26
CA ASP A 196 14.91 -14.89 23.85
C ASP A 196 14.35 -16.31 23.60
N TYR A 197 13.84 -16.99 24.63
CA TYR A 197 13.10 -18.25 24.45
C TYR A 197 11.62 -17.94 24.22
N LEU A 198 11.01 -18.68 23.30
CA LEU A 198 9.66 -18.40 22.80
C LEU A 198 8.65 -19.33 23.47
N PRO A 199 7.58 -18.80 24.08
CA PRO A 199 6.56 -19.63 24.69
C PRO A 199 5.71 -20.30 23.60
N SER A 200 5.51 -21.61 23.75
CA SER A 200 4.78 -22.47 22.81
C SER A 200 3.47 -23.03 23.38
N GLY A 201 3.14 -22.77 24.64
CA GLY A 201 1.86 -23.19 25.24
C GLY A 201 0.78 -22.11 25.15
N ALA A 202 -0.30 -22.26 25.91
CA ALA A 202 -1.31 -21.21 26.09
C ALA A 202 -0.92 -20.18 27.18
N ASP A 203 0.23 -20.33 27.83
CA ASP A 203 0.76 -19.39 28.83
C ASP A 203 2.08 -18.74 28.35
N ASP A 204 2.77 -18.03 29.24
CA ASP A 204 4.04 -17.36 28.98
C ASP A 204 5.27 -18.19 29.36
N LYS A 205 5.08 -19.45 29.73
CA LYS A 205 6.20 -20.30 30.14
C LYS A 205 7.06 -20.65 28.95
N VAL A 206 8.35 -20.48 29.15
CA VAL A 206 9.39 -20.86 28.20
C VAL A 206 10.13 -22.08 28.71
N THR A 207 10.63 -22.88 27.78
CA THR A 207 11.51 -24.01 28.09
C THR A 207 12.85 -23.80 27.39
N PRO A 208 13.97 -24.30 27.95
CA PRO A 208 15.23 -24.35 27.21
C PRO A 208 15.06 -25.13 25.91
N THR A 209 15.93 -24.88 24.94
CA THR A 209 15.97 -25.65 23.69
C THR A 209 16.16 -27.13 24.01
N THR A 210 15.27 -27.96 23.48
CA THR A 210 15.27 -29.42 23.62
C THR A 210 15.41 -30.06 22.24
N PRO A 211 15.77 -31.36 22.16
CA PRO A 211 15.74 -32.09 20.91
C PRO A 211 14.40 -31.90 20.20
N TRP A 212 14.46 -31.61 18.91
CA TRP A 212 13.30 -31.31 18.09
C TRP A 212 12.37 -32.53 18.05
N LYS A 213 11.08 -32.27 18.18
CA LYS A 213 10.05 -33.29 18.05
C LYS A 213 9.51 -33.27 16.63
N PRO A 214 9.55 -34.40 15.90
CA PRO A 214 9.03 -34.45 14.55
C PRO A 214 7.54 -34.14 14.48
N VAL A 215 7.21 -33.13 13.67
CA VAL A 215 5.83 -32.77 13.31
C VAL A 215 5.72 -32.64 11.80
N LYS A 216 4.56 -32.97 11.24
CA LYS A 216 4.33 -32.90 9.79
C LYS A 216 4.31 -31.43 9.34
N THR A 217 5.15 -31.08 8.38
CA THR A 217 5.14 -29.73 7.77
C THR A 217 3.98 -29.55 6.82
N VAL A 218 3.71 -28.29 6.47
CA VAL A 218 2.66 -27.92 5.52
C VAL A 218 3.33 -27.13 4.40
N GLN A 219 3.37 -27.69 3.19
CA GLN A 219 4.06 -27.13 2.03
C GLN A 219 3.07 -26.54 1.02
N TYR A 220 3.48 -25.53 0.25
CA TYR A 220 2.63 -24.89 -0.78
C TYR A 220 3.08 -25.18 -2.22
N ALA A 221 4.35 -25.50 -2.43
CA ALA A 221 4.90 -25.64 -3.76
C ALA A 221 4.35 -26.92 -4.43
N PRO A 222 3.94 -26.89 -5.71
CA PRO A 222 3.36 -28.05 -6.40
C PRO A 222 4.22 -29.32 -6.37
N ASN A 223 5.55 -29.18 -6.25
CA ASN A 223 6.48 -30.30 -6.17
C ASN A 223 6.71 -30.83 -4.74
N LEU A 224 6.16 -30.17 -3.72
CA LEU A 224 6.32 -30.49 -2.29
C LEU A 224 5.01 -30.91 -1.62
N ILE A 225 3.89 -30.90 -2.35
CA ILE A 225 2.57 -31.31 -1.85
C ILE A 225 2.18 -32.69 -2.38
N ASP A 226 1.34 -33.41 -1.64
CA ASP A 226 0.88 -34.75 -2.00
C ASP A 226 -0.41 -34.72 -2.86
N GLU A 227 -0.97 -33.52 -3.10
CA GLU A 227 -2.21 -33.31 -3.84
C GLU A 227 -1.98 -33.09 -5.35
N PRO A 228 -2.74 -33.77 -6.24
CA PRO A 228 -2.65 -33.53 -7.68
C PRO A 228 -3.21 -32.16 -8.08
N LEU A 229 -2.59 -31.52 -9.06
CA LEU A 229 -3.09 -30.29 -9.66
C LEU A 229 -4.38 -30.55 -10.46
N ARG A 230 -5.25 -29.52 -10.53
CA ARG A 230 -6.49 -29.59 -11.32
C ARG A 230 -6.18 -29.58 -12.82
N GLU A 231 -6.79 -30.50 -13.57
CA GLU A 231 -6.57 -30.66 -15.02
C GLU A 231 -7.72 -30.10 -15.87
N ASP A 232 -8.79 -29.60 -15.25
CA ASP A 232 -10.01 -29.14 -15.92
C ASP A 232 -10.04 -27.63 -16.22
N LEU A 233 -8.98 -26.89 -15.85
CA LEU A 233 -8.88 -25.45 -16.06
C LEU A 233 -8.57 -25.12 -17.53
N LYS A 234 -9.55 -24.52 -18.23
CA LYS A 234 -9.39 -24.07 -19.62
C LYS A 234 -8.72 -22.69 -19.69
N PRO A 235 -7.90 -22.40 -20.71
CA PRO A 235 -7.26 -21.09 -20.86
C PRO A 235 -8.26 -19.93 -20.93
N TYR A 236 -7.97 -18.85 -20.19
CA TYR A 236 -8.67 -17.57 -20.26
C TYR A 236 -7.70 -16.50 -20.76
N ILE A 237 -7.95 -15.96 -21.97
CA ILE A 237 -7.01 -15.06 -22.65
C ILE A 237 -7.65 -13.68 -22.86
N VAL A 238 -6.97 -12.64 -22.39
CA VAL A 238 -7.36 -11.24 -22.58
C VAL A 238 -6.54 -10.65 -23.73
N GLN A 239 -7.21 -10.13 -24.76
CA GLN A 239 -6.54 -9.60 -25.96
C GLN A 239 -6.99 -8.17 -26.28
N GLN A 240 -6.04 -7.35 -26.73
CA GLN A 240 -6.27 -6.02 -27.30
C GLN A 240 -5.62 -5.94 -28.68
N PRO A 241 -6.32 -6.39 -29.76
CA PRO A 241 -5.72 -6.54 -31.08
C PRO A 241 -5.19 -5.25 -31.72
N LEU A 242 -5.62 -4.08 -31.21
CA LEU A 242 -5.20 -2.76 -31.66
C LEU A 242 -4.35 -2.01 -30.63
N GLY A 243 -3.83 -2.72 -29.61
CA GLY A 243 -3.12 -2.14 -28.48
C GLY A 243 -4.04 -1.54 -27.40
N GLY A 244 -3.43 -0.99 -26.36
CA GLY A 244 -4.13 -0.28 -25.29
C GLY A 244 -4.73 1.06 -25.74
N SER A 245 -5.83 1.48 -25.11
CA SER A 245 -6.49 2.77 -25.34
C SER A 245 -5.84 3.93 -24.55
N TYR A 246 -4.65 3.68 -23.98
CA TYR A 246 -3.86 4.64 -23.22
C TYR A 246 -2.59 5.02 -23.98
N THR A 247 -2.08 6.21 -23.71
CA THR A 247 -0.76 6.65 -24.17
C THR A 247 0.13 6.94 -22.99
N VAL A 248 1.43 6.65 -23.12
CA VAL A 248 2.44 6.91 -22.09
C VAL A 248 3.60 7.70 -22.69
N GLU A 249 3.87 8.88 -22.15
CA GLU A 249 5.01 9.73 -22.49
C GLU A 249 5.91 9.89 -21.26
N GLY A 250 7.02 9.13 -21.24
CA GLY A 250 7.82 8.96 -20.03
C GLY A 250 6.99 8.31 -18.93
N ASN A 251 6.62 9.09 -17.92
CA ASN A 251 5.76 8.68 -16.81
C ASN A 251 4.36 9.32 -16.84
N ALA A 252 4.07 10.18 -17.82
CA ALA A 252 2.75 10.78 -17.99
C ALA A 252 1.83 9.80 -18.73
N VAL A 253 0.66 9.54 -18.15
CA VAL A 253 -0.36 8.63 -18.70
C VAL A 253 -1.56 9.45 -19.14
N SER A 254 -2.13 9.13 -20.31
CA SER A 254 -3.41 9.67 -20.77
C SER A 254 -4.32 8.54 -21.21
N TRP A 255 -5.57 8.55 -20.75
CA TRP A 255 -6.54 7.49 -21.02
C TRP A 255 -7.96 7.98 -20.76
N GLN A 256 -8.86 7.86 -21.74
CA GLN A 256 -10.30 8.12 -21.56
C GLN A 256 -10.62 9.41 -20.77
N LYS A 257 -10.01 10.53 -21.19
CA LYS A 257 -10.05 11.88 -20.55
C LYS A 257 -9.23 12.04 -19.28
N TRP A 258 -8.75 10.97 -18.66
CA TRP A 258 -7.77 11.06 -17.58
C TRP A 258 -6.40 11.49 -18.10
N ARG A 259 -5.70 12.29 -17.30
CA ARG A 259 -4.25 12.49 -17.40
C ARG A 259 -3.67 12.55 -15.99
N PHE A 260 -2.61 11.80 -15.76
CA PHE A 260 -1.87 11.76 -14.49
C PHE A 260 -0.43 11.33 -14.73
N ARG A 261 0.38 11.30 -13.67
CA ARG A 261 1.78 10.86 -13.73
C ARG A 261 2.06 9.75 -12.73
N VAL A 262 2.69 8.68 -13.21
CA VAL A 262 3.15 7.56 -12.39
C VAL A 262 4.48 7.95 -11.76
N GLY A 263 4.50 8.06 -10.45
CA GLY A 263 5.68 8.29 -9.63
C GLY A 263 6.13 7.04 -8.90
N PHE A 264 7.36 7.08 -8.42
CA PHE A 264 7.95 6.00 -7.63
C PHE A 264 8.99 6.55 -6.65
N ASN A 265 8.99 6.09 -5.41
CA ASN A 265 10.05 6.31 -4.43
C ASN A 265 10.30 5.05 -3.58
N SER A 266 11.41 5.00 -2.86
CA SER A 266 11.80 3.79 -2.12
C SER A 266 10.85 3.45 -0.96
N ARG A 267 10.13 4.43 -0.38
CA ARG A 267 9.24 4.23 0.79
C ARG A 267 7.82 3.83 0.42
N GLU A 268 7.11 4.68 -0.31
CA GLU A 268 5.70 4.45 -0.69
C GLU A 268 5.58 3.53 -1.91
N GLY A 269 6.67 3.38 -2.68
CA GLY A 269 6.62 2.74 -3.99
C GLY A 269 5.80 3.60 -4.95
N LEU A 270 4.69 3.07 -5.46
CA LEU A 270 3.82 3.74 -6.42
C LEU A 270 3.11 4.98 -5.84
N VAL A 271 3.29 6.13 -6.49
CA VAL A 271 2.59 7.39 -6.20
C VAL A 271 1.92 7.93 -7.47
N ILE A 272 0.71 8.46 -7.38
CA ILE A 272 0.02 9.09 -8.52
C ILE A 272 0.01 10.60 -8.34
N TYR A 273 0.56 11.34 -9.31
CA TYR A 273 0.64 12.81 -9.27
C TYR A 273 -0.20 13.48 -10.37
N ASN A 274 -0.60 14.73 -10.09
CA ASN A 274 -1.18 15.68 -11.04
C ASN A 274 -2.35 15.08 -11.85
N VAL A 275 -3.35 14.56 -11.14
CA VAL A 275 -4.51 13.87 -11.70
C VAL A 275 -5.53 14.89 -12.19
N THR A 276 -5.86 14.78 -13.47
CA THR A 276 -6.86 15.61 -14.15
C THR A 276 -7.85 14.74 -14.92
N TYR A 277 -9.08 15.21 -15.06
CA TYR A 277 -10.10 14.60 -15.91
C TYR A 277 -10.69 15.64 -16.85
N ASN A 278 -10.56 15.39 -18.16
CA ASN A 278 -11.01 16.30 -19.21
C ASN A 278 -10.47 17.73 -19.01
N GLY A 279 -9.19 17.83 -18.66
CA GLY A 279 -8.49 19.10 -18.41
C GLY A 279 -8.79 19.75 -17.05
N ARG A 280 -9.71 19.23 -16.23
CA ARG A 280 -10.02 19.76 -14.90
C ARG A 280 -9.18 19.09 -13.82
N ASN A 281 -8.73 19.87 -12.83
CA ASN A 281 -7.95 19.35 -11.71
C ASN A 281 -8.81 18.47 -10.80
N VAL A 282 -8.23 17.36 -10.33
CA VAL A 282 -8.90 16.42 -9.42
C VAL A 282 -8.04 16.18 -8.17
N PHE A 283 -6.83 15.64 -8.31
CA PHE A 283 -5.93 15.35 -7.20
C PHE A 283 -4.52 15.78 -7.53
N TYR A 284 -3.82 16.42 -6.59
CA TYR A 284 -2.41 16.74 -6.73
C TYR A 284 -1.53 15.51 -6.52
N ARG A 285 -1.83 14.70 -5.50
CA ARG A 285 -1.04 13.52 -5.10
C ARG A 285 -1.89 12.48 -4.38
N LEU A 286 -1.77 11.21 -4.77
CA LEU A 286 -2.40 10.05 -4.12
C LEU A 286 -1.33 9.00 -3.79
N SER A 287 -1.29 8.49 -2.56
CA SER A 287 -0.35 7.43 -2.16
C SER A 287 -0.80 6.62 -0.94
N LEU A 288 -0.26 5.41 -0.80
CA LEU A 288 -0.24 4.70 0.48
C LEU A 288 0.92 5.25 1.30
N SER A 289 0.59 5.98 2.36
CA SER A 289 1.53 6.75 3.16
C SER A 289 2.26 5.89 4.20
N GLU A 290 1.55 4.95 4.81
CA GLU A 290 2.07 4.04 5.83
C GLU A 290 1.21 2.78 5.92
N MET A 291 1.79 1.70 6.43
CA MET A 291 1.08 0.53 6.91
C MET A 291 1.73 0.04 8.20
N THR A 292 0.95 -0.13 9.27
CA THR A 292 1.43 -0.82 10.48
C THR A 292 0.74 -2.17 10.64
N VAL A 293 1.49 -3.19 11.07
CA VAL A 293 0.99 -4.56 11.29
C VAL A 293 1.20 -5.01 12.74
N PRO A 294 0.38 -4.51 13.69
CA PRO A 294 0.45 -4.92 15.09
C PRO A 294 -0.10 -6.33 15.32
N TYR A 295 0.67 -7.18 15.98
CA TYR A 295 0.24 -8.50 16.45
C TYR A 295 -0.40 -8.42 17.85
N GLY A 296 -1.35 -9.31 18.10
CA GLY A 296 -2.18 -9.37 19.30
C GLY A 296 -1.89 -10.54 20.24
N ASP A 297 -0.72 -11.20 20.12
CA ASP A 297 -0.28 -12.15 21.16
C ASP A 297 -0.12 -11.41 22.50
N ILE A 298 -0.42 -12.08 23.61
CA ILE A 298 -0.50 -11.44 24.93
C ILE A 298 0.89 -11.00 25.43
N ASP A 299 0.97 -9.80 26.01
CA ASP A 299 2.24 -9.18 26.44
C ASP A 299 3.20 -10.06 27.29
N PRO A 300 2.71 -10.92 28.22
CA PRO A 300 3.60 -11.82 28.96
C PRO A 300 4.38 -12.78 28.05
N ARG A 301 3.84 -13.13 26.88
CA ARG A 301 4.48 -14.00 25.88
C ARG A 301 5.47 -13.22 25.02
N ARG A 302 6.63 -12.94 25.61
CA ARG A 302 7.74 -12.27 24.91
C ARG A 302 8.39 -13.22 23.89
N PRO A 303 8.88 -12.73 22.74
CA PRO A 303 8.98 -11.32 22.34
C PRO A 303 7.83 -10.81 21.45
N TYR A 304 6.72 -11.55 21.31
CA TYR A 304 5.72 -11.33 20.26
C TYR A 304 5.00 -9.97 20.36
N HIS A 305 4.87 -9.40 21.56
CA HIS A 305 4.28 -8.08 21.80
C HIS A 305 4.98 -6.94 21.05
N ARG A 306 6.27 -7.13 20.70
CA ARG A 306 7.03 -6.16 19.89
C ARG A 306 6.74 -6.25 18.39
N LYS A 307 6.10 -7.32 17.90
CA LYS A 307 5.79 -7.51 16.48
C LYS A 307 4.75 -6.47 16.05
N GLN A 308 5.26 -5.38 15.52
CA GLN A 308 4.52 -4.27 14.96
C GLN A 308 5.46 -3.53 14.00
N ALA A 309 5.48 -4.05 12.77
CA ALA A 309 6.16 -3.44 11.66
C ALA A 309 5.43 -2.16 11.23
N PHE A 310 6.18 -1.17 10.79
CA PHE A 310 5.68 -0.08 9.95
C PHE A 310 6.25 -0.29 8.56
N ASP A 311 5.63 -1.11 7.73
CA ASP A 311 6.31 -1.69 6.57
C ASP A 311 6.80 -0.65 5.55
N ALA A 312 6.08 0.46 5.37
CA ALA A 312 6.55 1.52 4.50
C ALA A 312 7.71 2.30 5.17
N GLY A 313 7.60 2.62 6.46
CA GLY A 313 8.61 3.41 7.17
C GLY A 313 9.86 2.65 7.61
N ASP A 314 9.72 1.40 8.01
CA ASP A 314 10.77 0.52 8.54
C ASP A 314 11.55 -0.18 7.43
N VAL A 315 10.94 -0.39 6.26
CA VAL A 315 11.57 -1.05 5.11
C VAL A 315 11.34 -0.22 3.84
N GLY A 316 10.09 -0.10 3.39
CA GLY A 316 9.69 0.63 2.19
C GLY A 316 9.09 -0.27 1.12
N PHE A 317 7.84 0.01 0.74
CA PHE A 317 7.14 -0.70 -0.34
C PHE A 317 7.87 -0.62 -1.68
N GLY A 318 8.57 0.49 -1.93
CA GLY A 318 9.35 0.66 -3.14
C GLY A 318 10.60 -0.21 -3.15
N ILE A 319 11.31 -0.33 -2.01
CA ILE A 319 12.47 -1.22 -1.86
C ILE A 319 12.08 -2.68 -2.06
N THR A 320 10.88 -3.05 -1.61
CA THR A 320 10.36 -4.42 -1.66
C THR A 320 9.45 -4.70 -2.86
N ALA A 321 9.36 -3.79 -3.83
CA ALA A 321 8.56 -3.98 -5.02
C ALA A 321 9.09 -5.15 -5.87
N ASN A 322 8.20 -6.07 -6.24
CA ASN A 322 8.56 -7.23 -7.05
C ASN A 322 8.84 -6.83 -8.50
N GLN A 323 9.64 -7.64 -9.19
CA GLN A 323 9.74 -7.58 -10.64
C GLN A 323 8.55 -8.32 -11.26
N LEU A 324 7.56 -7.57 -11.75
CA LEU A 324 6.35 -8.15 -12.34
C LEU A 324 6.63 -8.74 -13.72
N THR A 325 6.03 -9.91 -13.98
CA THR A 325 6.25 -10.72 -15.18
C THR A 325 4.98 -10.87 -16.03
N LEU A 326 5.16 -10.92 -17.35
CA LEU A 326 4.06 -11.03 -18.31
C LEU A 326 3.33 -12.37 -18.16
N GLY A 327 1.99 -12.32 -18.06
CA GLY A 327 1.15 -13.52 -18.03
C GLY A 327 1.02 -14.19 -16.66
N CYS A 328 1.77 -13.73 -15.64
CA CYS A 328 1.66 -14.20 -14.26
C CYS A 328 0.97 -13.13 -13.39
N ASP A 329 1.61 -11.97 -13.21
CA ASP A 329 1.16 -10.95 -12.24
C ASP A 329 0.13 -9.98 -12.82
N CYS A 330 0.29 -9.62 -14.09
CA CYS A 330 -0.61 -8.74 -14.84
C CYS A 330 -0.98 -9.39 -16.18
N LEU A 331 -2.30 -9.49 -16.46
CA LEU A 331 -2.83 -10.24 -17.60
C LEU A 331 -3.39 -9.32 -18.70
N GLY A 332 -3.00 -9.56 -19.95
CA GLY A 332 -3.47 -8.81 -21.12
C GLY A 332 -2.36 -8.01 -21.81
N HIS A 333 -2.65 -6.76 -22.19
CA HIS A 333 -1.70 -5.87 -22.87
C HIS A 333 -1.07 -4.88 -21.89
N ILE A 334 0.16 -5.19 -21.44
CA ILE A 334 0.77 -4.56 -20.27
C ILE A 334 1.88 -3.58 -20.67
N LYS A 335 1.89 -2.39 -20.05
CA LYS A 335 3.02 -1.48 -20.01
C LYS A 335 3.64 -1.51 -18.61
N TYR A 336 4.95 -1.74 -18.51
CA TYR A 336 5.67 -1.68 -17.24
C TYR A 336 6.45 -0.38 -17.07
N PHE A 337 6.64 0.03 -15.82
CA PHE A 337 7.57 1.08 -15.40
C PHE A 337 8.69 0.47 -14.57
N ASP A 338 9.91 0.86 -14.90
CA ASP A 338 11.10 0.55 -14.11
C ASP A 338 11.33 1.67 -13.07
N ALA A 339 12.03 1.34 -12.00
CA ALA A 339 12.52 2.29 -11.01
C ALA A 339 14.01 2.08 -10.71
N TYR A 340 14.56 2.96 -9.89
CA TYR A 340 15.93 2.85 -9.40
C TYR A 340 15.96 3.15 -7.90
N ARG A 341 16.78 2.41 -7.18
CA ARG A 341 17.16 2.68 -5.78
C ARG A 341 18.66 2.78 -5.66
N ALA A 342 19.16 3.27 -4.53
CA ALA A 342 20.57 3.14 -4.18
C ALA A 342 20.84 1.83 -3.43
N ASP A 343 22.04 1.29 -3.58
CA ASP A 343 22.61 0.32 -2.64
C ASP A 343 23.32 1.02 -1.46
N GLY A 344 23.87 0.22 -0.54
CA GLY A 344 24.64 0.71 0.61
C GLY A 344 25.85 1.58 0.27
N LYS A 345 26.38 1.52 -0.96
CA LYS A 345 27.55 2.29 -1.43
C LYS A 345 27.15 3.55 -2.19
N GLY A 346 25.86 3.74 -2.45
CA GLY A 346 25.33 4.84 -3.23
C GLY A 346 25.44 4.62 -4.74
N ASP A 347 25.50 3.36 -5.18
CA ASP A 347 25.40 2.95 -6.56
C ASP A 347 23.94 2.67 -6.95
N PRO A 348 23.50 3.02 -8.17
CA PRO A 348 22.14 2.81 -8.61
C PRO A 348 21.86 1.34 -8.93
N ILE A 349 20.80 0.79 -8.34
CA ILE A 349 20.24 -0.54 -8.63
C ILE A 349 18.96 -0.36 -9.44
N LYS A 350 18.91 -1.01 -10.61
CA LYS A 350 17.71 -1.03 -11.44
C LYS A 350 16.68 -2.00 -10.86
N MET A 351 15.46 -1.52 -10.69
CA MET A 351 14.30 -2.34 -10.33
C MET A 351 13.40 -2.44 -11.56
N SER A 352 13.44 -3.58 -12.23
CA SER A 352 12.72 -3.76 -13.50
C SER A 352 11.25 -4.09 -13.24
N ASN A 353 10.34 -3.54 -14.05
CA ASN A 353 8.91 -3.87 -14.05
C ASN A 353 8.21 -3.77 -12.69
N VAL A 354 8.54 -2.78 -11.87
CA VAL A 354 7.97 -2.63 -10.52
C VAL A 354 6.52 -2.16 -10.50
N VAL A 355 6.06 -1.51 -11.58
CA VAL A 355 4.66 -1.09 -11.73
C VAL A 355 4.15 -1.55 -13.08
N CYS A 356 2.95 -2.14 -13.11
CA CYS A 356 2.26 -2.49 -14.36
C CYS A 356 1.06 -1.56 -14.60
N LEU A 357 0.83 -1.24 -15.87
CA LEU A 357 -0.27 -0.43 -16.37
C LEU A 357 -0.98 -1.20 -17.47
N HIS A 358 -2.28 -1.38 -17.33
CA HIS A 358 -3.08 -2.11 -18.30
C HIS A 358 -4.55 -1.75 -18.21
N GLU A 359 -5.32 -2.16 -19.20
CA GLU A 359 -6.76 -2.04 -19.16
C GLU A 359 -7.42 -3.38 -18.85
N GLN A 360 -8.50 -3.34 -18.07
CA GLN A 360 -9.36 -4.49 -17.81
C GLN A 360 -10.83 -4.15 -18.06
N ASP A 361 -11.63 -5.19 -18.27
CA ASP A 361 -13.09 -5.05 -18.29
C ASP A 361 -13.66 -5.39 -16.91
N ASN A 362 -14.56 -4.53 -16.41
CA ASN A 362 -15.24 -4.72 -15.13
C ASN A 362 -16.76 -4.71 -15.31
N GLY A 363 -17.25 -5.47 -16.29
CA GLY A 363 -18.68 -5.66 -16.51
C GLY A 363 -19.39 -4.44 -17.10
N LEU A 364 -20.52 -4.04 -16.51
CA LEU A 364 -21.36 -2.95 -17.02
C LEU A 364 -21.02 -1.62 -16.34
N LEU A 365 -20.87 -0.57 -17.13
CA LEU A 365 -20.77 0.80 -16.63
C LEU A 365 -22.16 1.38 -16.38
N HIS A 366 -23.04 1.28 -17.37
CA HIS A 366 -24.45 1.62 -17.22
C HIS A 366 -25.32 0.86 -18.23
N LYS A 367 -26.58 0.63 -17.86
CA LYS A 367 -27.60 0.03 -18.73
C LYS A 367 -28.97 0.60 -18.41
N HIS A 368 -29.77 0.85 -19.44
CA HIS A 368 -31.20 1.13 -19.31
C HIS A 368 -31.97 0.47 -20.45
N THR A 369 -33.16 -0.06 -20.15
CA THR A 369 -34.09 -0.61 -21.14
C THR A 369 -35.43 0.09 -20.98
N ASN A 370 -35.93 0.70 -22.05
CA ASN A 370 -37.27 1.28 -22.05
C ASN A 370 -38.30 0.19 -22.34
N TRP A 371 -38.99 -0.30 -21.30
CA TRP A 371 -39.97 -1.38 -21.40
C TRP A 371 -41.14 -1.09 -22.36
N ARG A 372 -41.39 0.17 -22.72
CA ARG A 372 -42.47 0.53 -23.65
C ARG A 372 -42.17 0.13 -25.09
N ASN A 373 -40.89 0.00 -25.44
CA ASN A 373 -40.44 -0.30 -26.80
C ASN A 373 -39.25 -1.27 -26.85
N ASP A 374 -38.88 -1.85 -25.72
CA ASP A 374 -37.78 -2.81 -25.53
C ASP A 374 -36.40 -2.35 -26.02
N VAL A 375 -36.21 -1.04 -26.20
CA VAL A 375 -34.92 -0.47 -26.63
C VAL A 375 -33.99 -0.36 -25.43
N ALA A 376 -32.80 -0.97 -25.52
CA ALA A 376 -31.77 -0.91 -24.51
C ALA A 376 -30.55 -0.10 -24.94
N THR A 377 -29.98 0.67 -24.01
CA THR A 377 -28.63 1.24 -24.10
C THR A 377 -27.76 0.56 -23.06
N VAL A 378 -26.60 0.06 -23.48
CA VAL A 378 -25.67 -0.72 -22.63
C VAL A 378 -24.26 -0.22 -22.90
N VAL A 379 -23.46 0.00 -21.85
CA VAL A 379 -22.04 0.39 -21.96
C VAL A 379 -21.23 -0.48 -21.00
N ARG A 380 -20.09 -1.02 -21.46
CA ARG A 380 -19.16 -1.81 -20.63
C ARG A 380 -18.25 -0.89 -19.81
N ASN A 381 -17.83 -1.34 -18.65
CA ASN A 381 -16.92 -0.61 -17.77
C ASN A 381 -15.47 -0.99 -18.08
N ARG A 382 -14.85 -0.27 -19.02
CA ARG A 382 -13.41 -0.38 -19.25
C ARG A 382 -12.70 0.42 -18.16
N GLN A 383 -11.73 -0.19 -17.51
CA GLN A 383 -10.93 0.43 -16.45
C GLN A 383 -9.45 0.42 -16.83
N LEU A 384 -8.71 1.42 -16.35
CA LEU A 384 -7.25 1.45 -16.39
C LEU A 384 -6.70 1.16 -14.99
N VAL A 385 -5.82 0.17 -14.89
CA VAL A 385 -5.22 -0.27 -13.62
C VAL A 385 -3.74 0.06 -13.62
N VAL A 386 -3.27 0.73 -12.57
CA VAL A 386 -1.86 0.96 -12.25
C VAL A 386 -1.54 0.21 -10.96
N GLN A 387 -0.72 -0.84 -11.03
CA GLN A 387 -0.54 -1.78 -9.92
C GLN A 387 0.94 -1.97 -9.59
N MET A 388 1.21 -2.12 -8.29
CA MET A 388 2.48 -2.58 -7.73
C MET A 388 2.22 -3.76 -6.78
N ILE A 389 3.15 -4.70 -6.71
CA ILE A 389 3.18 -5.77 -5.70
C ILE A 389 4.48 -5.61 -4.91
N CYS A 390 4.41 -5.71 -3.59
CA CYS A 390 5.58 -5.74 -2.73
C CYS A 390 5.57 -6.94 -1.77
N THR A 391 6.75 -7.52 -1.54
CA THR A 391 6.98 -8.64 -0.61
C THR A 391 7.64 -8.13 0.66
N LEU A 392 6.94 -8.20 1.78
CA LEU A 392 7.43 -7.79 3.10
C LEU A 392 7.60 -9.04 3.95
N ALA A 393 8.78 -9.63 3.82
CA ALA A 393 9.15 -10.92 4.39
C ALA A 393 8.11 -12.00 4.05
N ASN A 394 7.18 -12.31 4.96
CA ASN A 394 6.18 -13.36 4.80
C ASN A 394 4.93 -12.92 4.00
N TYR A 395 4.62 -11.62 3.92
CA TYR A 395 3.41 -11.13 3.23
C TYR A 395 3.70 -10.57 1.84
N GLU A 396 2.69 -10.68 0.97
CA GLU A 396 2.58 -9.91 -0.27
C GLU A 396 1.40 -8.95 -0.21
N TYR A 397 1.64 -7.70 -0.63
CA TYR A 397 0.58 -6.70 -0.79
C TYR A 397 0.50 -6.22 -2.23
N ILE A 398 -0.71 -6.23 -2.76
CA ILE A 398 -1.03 -5.68 -4.08
C ILE A 398 -1.74 -4.35 -3.86
N PHE A 399 -1.15 -3.27 -4.38
CA PHE A 399 -1.75 -1.94 -4.41
C PHE A 399 -2.11 -1.60 -5.85
N ALA A 400 -3.42 -1.57 -6.15
CA ALA A 400 -3.94 -1.32 -7.49
C ALA A 400 -4.82 -0.07 -7.54
N TRP A 401 -4.37 0.93 -8.28
CA TRP A 401 -5.12 2.14 -8.60
C TRP A 401 -5.91 1.95 -9.88
N THR A 402 -7.23 2.01 -9.78
CA THR A 402 -8.14 1.75 -10.89
C THR A 402 -8.91 3.02 -11.26
N PHE A 403 -8.81 3.45 -12.52
CA PHE A 403 -9.52 4.60 -13.07
C PHE A 403 -10.65 4.10 -13.98
N ASP A 404 -11.85 4.69 -13.86
CA ASP A 404 -13.00 4.34 -14.71
C ASP A 404 -13.41 5.48 -15.66
N GLN A 405 -14.25 5.15 -16.64
CA GLN A 405 -14.73 6.13 -17.63
C GLN A 405 -15.80 7.09 -17.07
N ALA A 406 -16.33 6.83 -15.87
CA ALA A 406 -17.25 7.70 -15.12
C ALA A 406 -16.51 8.65 -14.16
N ALA A 407 -15.20 8.79 -14.34
CA ALA A 407 -14.31 9.63 -13.53
C ALA A 407 -14.15 9.19 -12.06
N GLY A 408 -14.36 7.91 -11.77
CA GLY A 408 -14.02 7.30 -10.48
C GLY A 408 -12.57 6.84 -10.41
N ILE A 409 -11.99 6.91 -9.21
CA ILE A 409 -10.70 6.29 -8.85
C ILE A 409 -10.96 5.32 -7.70
N GLU A 410 -10.41 4.12 -7.79
CA GLU A 410 -10.49 3.10 -6.74
C GLU A 410 -9.07 2.68 -6.35
N LEU A 411 -8.79 2.68 -5.05
CA LEU A 411 -7.66 1.99 -4.46
C LEU A 411 -8.12 0.61 -4.02
N GLU A 412 -7.62 -0.42 -4.68
CA GLU A 412 -7.79 -1.80 -4.24
C GLU A 412 -6.49 -2.26 -3.56
N ILE A 413 -6.63 -2.77 -2.33
CA ILE A 413 -5.58 -3.39 -1.55
C ILE A 413 -5.89 -4.88 -1.47
N ARG A 414 -4.93 -5.73 -1.84
CA ARG A 414 -5.04 -7.17 -1.62
C ARG A 414 -3.89 -7.63 -0.74
N ALA A 415 -4.19 -8.31 0.36
CA ALA A 415 -3.20 -8.98 1.20
C ALA A 415 -3.21 -10.48 0.86
N THR A 416 -2.04 -11.05 0.63
CA THR A 416 -1.83 -12.48 0.33
C THR A 416 -0.46 -12.89 0.90
N GLY A 417 0.01 -14.10 0.60
CA GLY A 417 1.30 -14.57 1.06
C GLY A 417 1.18 -15.52 2.23
N ILE A 418 2.20 -15.64 3.05
CA ILE A 418 2.25 -16.62 4.15
C ILE A 418 2.07 -15.88 5.48
N LEU A 419 1.33 -16.48 6.40
CA LEU A 419 1.17 -15.95 7.76
C LEU A 419 2.53 -15.90 8.48
N SER A 420 2.78 -14.86 9.29
CA SER A 420 3.87 -14.92 10.25
C SER A 420 3.46 -15.84 11.39
N THR A 421 4.25 -16.88 11.64
CA THR A 421 3.88 -17.96 12.56
C THR A 421 4.73 -17.98 13.82
N THR A 422 4.20 -18.63 14.86
CA THR A 422 4.86 -18.84 16.15
C THR A 422 4.80 -20.32 16.53
N PRO A 423 5.80 -20.82 17.29
CA PRO A 423 5.77 -22.20 17.77
C PRO A 423 4.58 -22.38 18.72
N PHE A 424 3.83 -23.47 18.54
CA PHE A 424 2.69 -23.75 19.40
C PHE A 424 2.48 -25.26 19.57
N ASP A 425 2.60 -25.75 20.80
CA ASP A 425 2.45 -27.16 21.16
C ASP A 425 0.97 -27.54 21.20
N ASN A 426 0.40 -27.88 20.03
CA ASN A 426 -1.03 -28.19 19.84
C ASN A 426 -1.34 -29.67 19.59
N GLU A 427 -0.38 -30.57 19.82
CA GLU A 427 -0.54 -32.01 19.56
C GLU A 427 -1.70 -32.65 20.35
N ASN A 428 -2.07 -32.11 21.52
CA ASN A 428 -3.19 -32.60 22.32
C ASN A 428 -4.43 -31.70 22.23
N GLY A 429 -4.51 -30.84 21.22
CA GLY A 429 -5.64 -29.94 21.02
C GLY A 429 -5.62 -28.67 21.87
N GLU A 430 -4.45 -28.28 22.38
CA GLU A 430 -4.26 -26.98 23.02
C GLU A 430 -4.62 -25.84 22.07
N ILE A 431 -5.25 -24.80 22.60
CA ILE A 431 -5.69 -23.62 21.86
C ILE A 431 -5.33 -22.34 22.61
N ALA A 432 -5.21 -21.24 21.86
CA ALA A 432 -5.03 -19.89 22.41
C ALA A 432 -6.12 -18.96 21.86
N PRO A 433 -6.73 -18.08 22.68
CA PRO A 433 -7.77 -17.16 22.22
C PRO A 433 -7.22 -15.94 21.42
N TRP A 434 -5.91 -15.87 21.20
CA TRP A 434 -5.21 -14.81 20.46
C TRP A 434 -4.46 -15.32 19.22
N ALA A 435 -4.60 -16.60 18.88
CA ALA A 435 -3.94 -17.22 17.74
C ALA A 435 -4.76 -18.39 17.19
N THR A 436 -4.58 -18.71 15.92
CA THR A 436 -5.18 -19.89 15.30
C THR A 436 -4.10 -20.95 15.07
N ASN A 437 -4.37 -22.20 15.46
CA ASN A 437 -3.54 -23.33 15.05
C ASN A 437 -3.71 -23.52 13.53
N VAL A 438 -2.63 -23.37 12.77
CA VAL A 438 -2.66 -23.45 11.29
C VAL A 438 -1.94 -24.69 10.74
N GLY A 439 -1.28 -25.44 11.63
CA GLY A 439 -0.65 -26.72 11.32
C GLY A 439 -0.14 -27.39 12.59
N PRO A 440 0.40 -28.62 12.48
CA PRO A 440 1.04 -29.30 13.59
C PRO A 440 2.23 -28.47 14.13
N GLY A 441 2.24 -28.18 15.43
CA GLY A 441 3.34 -27.46 16.08
C GLY A 441 3.40 -25.95 15.80
N VAL A 442 2.43 -25.40 15.05
CA VAL A 442 2.48 -24.01 14.56
C VAL A 442 1.13 -23.30 14.70
N SER A 443 1.18 -22.05 15.18
CA SER A 443 0.03 -21.15 15.22
C SER A 443 0.34 -19.82 14.55
N ALA A 444 -0.71 -19.11 14.14
CA ALA A 444 -0.64 -17.77 13.59
C ALA A 444 -1.37 -16.81 14.54
N PRO A 445 -0.67 -15.87 15.20
CA PRO A 445 -1.30 -14.91 16.09
C PRO A 445 -2.23 -13.95 15.34
N TYR A 446 -3.30 -13.51 16.00
CA TYR A 446 -4.18 -12.47 15.49
C TYR A 446 -3.41 -11.17 15.30
N HIS A 447 -3.74 -10.40 14.27
CA HIS A 447 -3.06 -9.15 13.97
C HIS A 447 -3.96 -8.23 13.14
N GLN A 448 -3.57 -6.97 12.99
CA GLN A 448 -4.26 -6.03 12.09
C GLN A 448 -3.31 -5.55 11.01
N HIS A 449 -3.82 -5.26 9.81
CA HIS A 449 -3.11 -4.47 8.80
C HIS A 449 -3.77 -3.10 8.72
N MET A 450 -3.07 -2.06 9.16
CA MET A 450 -3.61 -0.70 9.28
C MET A 450 -2.92 0.21 8.27
N PHE A 451 -3.60 0.52 7.17
CA PHE A 451 -3.10 1.34 6.08
C PHE A 451 -3.49 2.80 6.28
N SER A 452 -2.65 3.74 5.83
CA SER A 452 -3.00 5.16 5.70
C SER A 452 -2.95 5.60 4.24
N TYR A 453 -4.10 5.96 3.69
CA TYR A 453 -4.21 6.55 2.35
C TYR A 453 -4.14 8.08 2.46
N ARG A 454 -3.06 8.69 1.95
CA ARG A 454 -2.91 10.14 1.83
C ARG A 454 -3.50 10.64 0.52
N ILE A 455 -4.48 11.52 0.62
CA ILE A 455 -5.20 12.16 -0.48
C ILE A 455 -4.94 13.65 -0.43
N ASP A 456 -4.18 14.15 -1.40
CA ASP A 456 -3.90 15.57 -1.60
C ASP A 456 -4.75 16.10 -2.75
N PRO A 457 -5.91 16.72 -2.46
CA PRO A 457 -6.85 17.13 -3.47
C PRO A 457 -6.43 18.38 -4.23
N ALA A 458 -6.98 18.47 -5.43
CA ALA A 458 -6.96 19.68 -6.24
C ALA A 458 -8.30 19.79 -6.98
N ILE A 459 -9.42 19.64 -6.26
CA ILE A 459 -10.75 19.59 -6.86
C ILE A 459 -11.04 20.93 -7.54
N ASP A 460 -10.90 20.97 -8.86
CA ASP A 460 -11.08 22.18 -9.68
C ASP A 460 -10.23 23.38 -9.19
N GLY A 461 -9.09 23.11 -8.52
CA GLY A 461 -8.23 24.08 -7.87
C GLY A 461 -7.71 23.59 -6.52
N PHE A 462 -6.73 24.29 -5.95
CA PHE A 462 -5.99 23.86 -4.75
C PHE A 462 -6.57 24.37 -3.43
N GLN A 463 -7.62 25.19 -3.46
CA GLN A 463 -8.37 25.60 -2.26
C GLN A 463 -9.61 24.72 -2.15
N ASN A 464 -9.58 23.78 -1.21
CA ASN A 464 -10.63 22.79 -1.02
C ASN A 464 -11.06 22.75 0.46
N THR A 465 -12.22 22.16 0.68
CA THR A 465 -12.85 22.02 1.99
C THR A 465 -13.28 20.57 2.18
N ILE A 466 -13.01 19.98 3.35
CA ILE A 466 -13.61 18.70 3.73
C ILE A 466 -14.96 18.96 4.41
N PHE A 467 -15.97 18.22 3.97
CA PHE A 467 -17.31 18.26 4.52
C PHE A 467 -17.83 16.83 4.63
N TYR A 468 -18.50 16.49 5.72
CA TYR A 468 -19.23 15.23 5.78
C TYR A 468 -20.74 15.46 5.74
N GLN A 469 -21.45 14.52 5.12
CA GLN A 469 -22.89 14.50 4.99
C GLN A 469 -23.45 13.24 5.66
N GLU A 470 -24.53 13.39 6.41
CA GLU A 470 -25.27 12.31 7.06
C GLU A 470 -26.72 12.30 6.57
N SER A 471 -27.30 11.11 6.42
CA SER A 471 -28.71 10.93 6.10
C SER A 471 -29.50 10.69 7.38
N VAL A 472 -30.55 11.47 7.62
CA VAL A 472 -31.37 11.40 8.84
C VAL A 472 -32.86 11.42 8.51
N PRO A 473 -33.72 10.69 9.26
CA PRO A 473 -35.17 10.72 9.05
C PRO A 473 -35.74 12.11 9.34
N LEU A 474 -36.78 12.51 8.61
CA LEU A 474 -37.56 13.68 8.96
C LEU A 474 -38.47 13.33 10.15
N PRO A 475 -38.66 14.22 11.15
CA PRO A 475 -39.63 14.01 12.21
C PRO A 475 -41.04 13.78 11.65
N ASN A 476 -41.84 12.94 12.32
CA ASN A 476 -43.25 12.82 12.00
C ASN A 476 -43.97 14.16 12.22
N GLY A 477 -44.88 14.52 11.32
CA GLY A 477 -45.63 15.76 11.41
C GLY A 477 -46.43 16.06 10.14
N PRO A 478 -47.04 17.26 10.04
CA PRO A 478 -47.86 17.63 8.88
C PRO A 478 -47.12 17.57 7.54
N SER A 479 -45.80 17.79 7.54
CA SER A 479 -44.92 17.69 6.36
C SER A 479 -44.35 16.30 6.11
N ASN A 480 -44.56 15.33 7.01
CA ASN A 480 -44.12 13.95 6.90
C ASN A 480 -45.13 12.99 7.55
N VAL A 481 -46.39 13.06 7.12
CA VAL A 481 -47.53 12.37 7.77
C VAL A 481 -47.36 10.84 7.78
N TYR A 482 -46.70 10.30 6.75
CA TYR A 482 -46.47 8.86 6.61
C TYR A 482 -45.10 8.40 7.13
N GLY A 483 -44.29 9.30 7.69
CA GLY A 483 -42.99 8.95 8.29
C GLY A 483 -41.91 8.45 7.32
N ALA A 484 -42.13 8.53 6.01
CA ALA A 484 -41.23 7.99 5.00
C ALA A 484 -40.12 8.97 4.55
N GLY A 485 -40.23 10.25 4.94
CA GLY A 485 -39.28 11.28 4.56
C GLY A 485 -37.94 11.19 5.30
N TYR A 486 -36.86 11.52 4.60
CA TYR A 486 -35.53 11.73 5.17
C TYR A 486 -34.89 12.97 4.55
N THR A 487 -33.86 13.49 5.19
CA THR A 487 -33.06 14.62 4.72
C THR A 487 -31.58 14.35 4.95
N THR A 488 -30.74 15.27 4.49
CA THR A 488 -29.30 15.24 4.76
C THR A 488 -28.92 16.40 5.66
N VAL A 489 -28.19 16.11 6.73
CA VAL A 489 -27.48 17.11 7.52
C VAL A 489 -26.00 17.04 7.18
N GLY A 490 -25.27 18.12 7.37
CA GLY A 490 -23.86 18.13 7.02
C GLY A 490 -23.07 19.08 7.87
N ASN A 491 -21.77 18.78 7.99
CA ASN A 491 -20.83 19.56 8.78
C ASN A 491 -19.58 19.85 7.96
N THR A 492 -19.17 21.10 7.96
CA THR A 492 -17.88 21.50 7.38
C THR A 492 -16.80 21.30 8.43
N ILE A 493 -15.72 20.61 8.07
CA ILE A 493 -14.53 20.52 8.93
C ILE A 493 -13.74 21.81 8.73
N LYS A 494 -13.65 22.62 9.78
CA LYS A 494 -13.03 23.96 9.73
C LYS A 494 -11.59 23.98 10.20
N ASN A 495 -11.24 23.10 11.13
CA ASN A 495 -9.92 22.99 11.69
C ASN A 495 -9.34 21.60 11.42
N SER A 496 -8.01 21.51 11.34
CA SER A 496 -7.32 20.22 11.30
C SER A 496 -7.72 19.35 12.49
N GLY A 497 -7.78 18.04 12.30
CA GLY A 497 -8.26 17.11 13.32
C GLY A 497 -8.58 15.73 12.77
N SER A 498 -9.37 14.98 13.53
CA SER A 498 -9.83 13.64 13.16
C SER A 498 -11.35 13.56 13.19
N GLU A 499 -11.92 12.67 12.38
CA GLU A 499 -13.34 12.36 12.35
C GLU A 499 -13.59 10.86 12.35
N ASP A 500 -14.74 10.46 12.89
CA ASP A 500 -15.19 9.07 12.87
C ASP A 500 -16.13 8.81 11.68
N LEU A 501 -16.14 7.57 11.20
CA LEU A 501 -17.16 7.05 10.27
C LEU A 501 -18.46 6.76 11.04
N SER A 502 -19.61 6.79 10.34
CA SER A 502 -20.88 6.35 10.91
C SER A 502 -21.67 5.54 9.90
N VAL A 503 -21.83 4.24 10.17
CA VAL A 503 -22.66 3.33 9.36
C VAL A 503 -24.14 3.66 9.56
N GLU A 504 -24.57 3.88 10.80
CA GLU A 504 -25.96 4.21 11.17
C GLU A 504 -26.49 5.42 10.41
N ARG A 505 -25.67 6.48 10.29
CA ARG A 505 -26.05 7.73 9.63
C ARG A 505 -25.61 7.84 8.18
N HIS A 506 -24.98 6.79 7.65
CA HIS A 506 -24.33 6.80 6.33
C HIS A 506 -23.45 8.05 6.14
N ARG A 507 -22.52 8.29 7.06
CA ARG A 507 -21.64 9.47 6.99
C ARG A 507 -20.70 9.35 5.79
N VAL A 508 -20.82 10.28 4.85
CA VAL A 508 -20.02 10.36 3.62
C VAL A 508 -19.16 11.62 3.65
N PHE A 509 -17.85 11.45 3.52
CA PHE A 509 -16.90 12.56 3.40
C PHE A 509 -16.80 13.01 1.95
N LYS A 510 -16.75 14.33 1.75
CA LYS A 510 -16.62 14.98 0.45
C LYS A 510 -15.53 16.03 0.52
N ILE A 511 -14.72 16.08 -0.52
CA ILE A 511 -13.75 17.12 -0.80
C ILE A 511 -14.38 18.03 -1.83
N ARG A 512 -14.64 19.29 -1.47
CA ARG A 512 -15.36 20.23 -2.33
C ARG A 512 -14.55 21.50 -2.58
N ASN A 513 -14.87 22.17 -3.67
CA ASN A 513 -14.38 23.51 -3.97
C ASN A 513 -15.52 24.51 -3.84
N ASP A 514 -15.48 25.32 -2.78
CA ASP A 514 -16.56 26.24 -2.42
C ASP A 514 -16.71 27.42 -3.38
N SER A 515 -15.65 27.72 -4.15
CA SER A 515 -15.65 28.79 -5.14
C SER A 515 -16.34 28.41 -6.46
N ILE A 516 -16.61 27.11 -6.69
CA ILE A 516 -17.17 26.62 -7.95
C ILE A 516 -18.46 25.84 -7.66
N LYS A 517 -19.59 26.42 -8.10
CA LYS A 517 -20.90 25.79 -7.96
C LYS A 517 -21.29 25.03 -9.21
N ASN A 518 -21.80 23.82 -9.03
CA ASN A 518 -22.47 23.10 -10.09
C ASN A 518 -23.77 23.84 -10.45
N PRO A 519 -24.02 24.16 -11.74
CA PRO A 519 -25.18 24.95 -12.14
C PRO A 519 -26.52 24.21 -12.04
N ILE A 520 -26.51 22.88 -11.90
CA ILE A 520 -27.73 22.06 -11.79
C ILE A 520 -28.12 21.86 -10.32
N THR A 521 -27.15 21.47 -9.49
CA THR A 521 -27.44 21.20 -8.06
C THR A 521 -27.37 22.45 -7.19
N HIS A 522 -26.76 23.53 -7.71
CA HIS A 522 -26.44 24.77 -6.99
C HIS A 522 -25.55 24.57 -5.75
N LYS A 523 -24.92 23.39 -5.62
CA LYS A 523 -23.94 23.05 -4.58
C LYS A 523 -22.53 23.15 -5.13
N ALA A 524 -21.54 23.27 -4.23
CA ALA A 524 -20.13 23.19 -4.58
C ALA A 524 -19.81 21.89 -5.33
N VAL A 525 -18.92 21.96 -6.32
CA VAL A 525 -18.39 20.76 -7.00
C VAL A 525 -17.56 19.94 -6.01
N ALA A 526 -17.67 18.61 -6.05
CA ALA A 526 -16.99 17.76 -5.09
C ALA A 526 -16.59 16.39 -5.66
N TYR A 527 -15.64 15.75 -4.98
CA TYR A 527 -15.46 14.30 -5.00
C TYR A 527 -15.80 13.74 -3.62
N LYS A 528 -16.48 12.61 -3.57
CA LYS A 528 -16.79 11.89 -2.34
C LYS A 528 -15.84 10.72 -2.11
N LEU A 529 -15.47 10.51 -0.86
CA LEU A 529 -14.79 9.32 -0.38
C LEU A 529 -15.83 8.24 -0.07
N HIS A 530 -15.75 7.14 -0.80
CA HIS A 530 -16.34 5.86 -0.42
C HIS A 530 -15.36 5.16 0.52
N ALA A 531 -15.42 5.53 1.79
CA ALA A 531 -14.60 4.94 2.84
C ALA A 531 -15.02 3.48 3.10
N THR A 532 -14.09 2.65 3.55
CA THR A 532 -14.38 1.30 4.06
C THR A 532 -14.55 1.38 5.57
N PRO A 533 -15.76 1.18 6.12
CA PRO A 533 -15.92 1.00 7.56
C PRO A 533 -15.08 -0.19 8.02
N SER A 534 -14.12 0.07 8.90
CA SER A 534 -13.18 -0.92 9.43
C SER A 534 -12.96 -0.68 10.92
N GLN A 535 -12.54 -1.74 11.62
CA GLN A 535 -12.14 -1.63 13.02
C GLN A 535 -10.80 -0.90 13.10
N MET A 536 -10.72 0.12 13.94
CA MET A 536 -9.47 0.84 14.20
C MET A 536 -8.53 0.01 15.10
N LEU A 537 -7.34 0.56 15.39
CA LEU A 537 -6.32 -0.11 16.20
C LEU A 537 -6.88 -0.64 17.53
N LEU A 538 -6.61 -1.91 17.80
CA LEU A 538 -7.08 -2.64 18.99
C LEU A 538 -6.14 -2.50 20.20
N ASN A 539 -4.84 -2.28 19.98
CA ASN A 539 -3.90 -2.14 21.09
C ASN A 539 -4.27 -0.93 21.96
N GLY A 540 -4.19 -1.07 23.28
CA GLY A 540 -4.61 -0.04 24.21
C GLY A 540 -3.70 1.20 24.26
N PRO A 541 -4.18 2.32 24.81
CA PRO A 541 -3.51 3.63 24.74
C PRO A 541 -2.18 3.70 25.47
N GLU A 542 -1.96 2.80 26.43
CA GLU A 542 -0.69 2.72 27.14
C GLU A 542 0.39 1.93 26.41
N SER A 543 0.02 1.14 25.40
CA SER A 543 0.97 0.36 24.60
C SER A 543 1.87 1.25 23.76
N PHE A 544 3.11 0.81 23.51
CA PHE A 544 3.94 1.42 22.47
C PHE A 544 3.28 1.31 21.11
N ASN A 545 2.44 0.30 20.88
CA ASN A 545 1.74 0.11 19.62
C ASN A 545 0.83 1.28 19.28
N GLN A 546 -0.08 1.63 20.18
CA GLN A 546 -0.91 2.80 19.97
C GLN A 546 -0.09 4.10 19.99
N LYS A 547 0.89 4.23 20.89
CA LYS A 547 1.72 5.45 20.97
C LYS A 547 2.49 5.71 19.67
N ARG A 548 2.93 4.68 18.95
CA ARG A 548 3.67 4.78 17.68
C ARG A 548 2.75 4.93 16.47
N ALA A 549 1.58 4.30 16.47
CA ALA A 549 0.65 4.26 15.34
C ALA A 549 -0.64 5.04 15.60
N VAL A 550 -0.55 6.29 16.08
CA VAL A 550 -1.73 7.08 16.43
C VAL A 550 -2.66 7.27 15.22
N PHE A 551 -2.12 7.35 13.99
CA PHE A 551 -2.90 7.40 12.76
C PHE A 551 -3.93 6.26 12.64
N ALA A 552 -3.62 5.08 13.19
CA ALA A 552 -4.45 3.89 13.11
C ALA A 552 -5.65 3.93 14.09
N THR A 553 -5.75 4.94 14.94
CA THR A 553 -6.80 5.04 15.98
C THR A 553 -8.08 5.73 15.50
N LYS A 554 -8.01 6.46 14.38
CA LYS A 554 -9.14 7.17 13.78
C LYS A 554 -9.19 6.90 12.27
N PRO A 555 -10.39 6.75 11.69
CA PRO A 555 -10.55 6.40 10.28
C PRO A 555 -10.28 7.57 9.34
N ILE A 556 -10.46 8.81 9.81
CA ILE A 556 -10.29 10.03 9.00
C ILE A 556 -9.45 11.04 9.77
N TRP A 557 -8.45 11.59 9.10
CA TRP A 557 -7.69 12.76 9.55
C TRP A 557 -7.69 13.83 8.47
N VAL A 558 -7.70 15.09 8.89
CA VAL A 558 -7.62 16.25 8.01
C VAL A 558 -6.53 17.17 8.51
N THR A 559 -5.61 17.54 7.63
CA THR A 559 -4.53 18.48 7.93
C THR A 559 -4.52 19.61 6.93
N LYS A 560 -3.98 20.76 7.33
CA LYS A 560 -3.56 21.76 6.36
C LYS A 560 -2.33 21.22 5.62
N TYR A 561 -2.24 21.43 4.32
CA TYR A 561 -1.08 21.01 3.54
C TYR A 561 0.19 21.73 4.03
N GLN A 562 1.26 20.95 4.25
CA GLN A 562 2.63 21.46 4.31
C GLN A 562 3.54 20.53 3.51
N ASP A 563 4.61 21.10 2.93
CA ASP A 563 5.67 20.31 2.29
C ASP A 563 6.29 19.35 3.32
N ASP A 564 6.77 18.20 2.85
CA ASP A 564 7.38 17.12 3.67
C ASP A 564 6.46 16.39 4.67
N GLU A 565 5.19 16.77 4.79
CA GLU A 565 4.17 16.03 5.57
C GLU A 565 3.55 14.90 4.72
N LEU A 566 4.32 13.82 4.57
CA LEU A 566 3.99 12.70 3.67
C LEU A 566 3.59 11.41 4.39
N PHE A 567 4.09 11.18 5.60
CA PHE A 567 4.05 9.86 6.26
C PHE A 567 3.21 9.86 7.53
N ALA A 568 2.09 9.13 7.54
CA ALA A 568 1.14 9.15 8.64
C ALA A 568 1.72 8.69 9.99
N GLY A 569 2.69 7.76 9.97
CA GLY A 569 3.44 7.32 11.16
C GLY A 569 4.70 8.14 11.48
N GLY A 570 5.00 9.17 10.68
CA GLY A 570 6.21 10.00 10.79
C GLY A 570 7.36 9.54 9.89
N GLU A 571 8.42 10.37 9.78
CA GLU A 571 9.54 10.09 8.89
C GLU A 571 10.36 8.86 9.33
N PHE A 572 10.51 8.62 10.64
CA PHE A 572 11.35 7.54 11.19
C PHE A 572 10.55 6.66 12.17
N THR A 573 10.07 5.52 11.68
CA THR A 573 9.20 4.59 12.44
C THR A 573 9.97 3.45 13.12
N ASN A 574 11.16 3.11 12.61
CA ASN A 574 11.92 1.97 13.10
C ASN A 574 12.41 2.24 14.54
N GLN A 575 12.01 1.37 15.48
CA GLN A 575 12.18 1.55 16.92
C GLN A 575 11.67 2.91 17.45
N SER A 576 10.70 3.53 16.78
CA SER A 576 10.11 4.78 17.24
C SER A 576 9.44 4.61 18.61
N ARG A 577 9.40 5.69 19.39
CA ARG A 577 8.87 5.67 20.77
C ARG A 577 7.45 6.19 20.86
N ARG A 578 7.08 6.99 19.88
CA ARG A 578 5.79 7.65 19.69
C ARG A 578 5.65 7.99 18.22
N SER A 579 4.43 8.31 17.81
CA SER A 579 4.13 8.87 16.50
C SER A 579 4.78 10.25 16.35
N ASP A 580 5.22 10.55 15.13
CA ASP A 580 5.70 11.87 14.70
C ASP A 580 5.07 12.25 13.34
N GLY A 581 3.79 11.91 13.18
CA GLY A 581 3.09 11.96 11.90
C GLY A 581 1.78 12.73 11.96
N VAL A 582 0.73 12.17 11.35
CA VAL A 582 -0.53 12.88 11.07
C VAL A 582 -1.25 13.36 12.33
N ASP A 583 -1.08 12.67 13.45
CA ASP A 583 -1.68 13.05 14.72
C ASP A 583 -1.15 14.40 15.22
N ILE A 584 0.14 14.67 15.05
CA ILE A 584 0.76 15.96 15.42
C ILE A 584 0.25 17.07 14.49
N TRP A 585 0.18 16.79 13.19
CA TRP A 585 -0.23 17.77 12.20
C TRP A 585 -1.72 18.10 12.32
N ALA A 586 -2.55 17.11 12.61
CA ALA A 586 -3.98 17.27 12.84
C ALA A 586 -4.25 18.05 14.14
N ALA A 587 -3.41 17.88 15.18
CA ALA A 587 -3.55 18.57 16.46
C ALA A 587 -3.18 20.06 16.45
N ARG A 588 -2.73 20.63 15.32
CA ARG A 588 -2.38 22.05 15.21
C ARG A 588 -3.58 23.00 15.24
N GLU A 589 -4.78 22.48 15.06
CA GLU A 589 -6.01 23.26 14.91
C GLU A 589 -5.92 24.31 13.77
N ASP A 590 -5.14 24.00 12.73
CA ASP A 590 -4.97 24.88 11.57
C ASP A 590 -6.32 25.06 10.85
N ASN A 591 -6.60 26.25 10.30
CA ASN A 591 -7.75 26.43 9.41
C ASN A 591 -7.60 25.54 8.16
N VAL A 592 -8.64 24.76 7.84
CA VAL A 592 -8.73 23.86 6.68
C VAL A 592 -9.99 24.10 5.83
N GLU A 593 -10.79 25.12 6.13
CA GLU A 593 -11.91 25.53 5.27
C GLU A 593 -11.41 26.43 4.13
N ASN A 594 -11.63 25.99 2.89
CA ASN A 594 -11.19 26.66 1.65
C ASN A 594 -9.68 26.93 1.60
N GLU A 595 -8.89 25.92 1.91
CA GLU A 595 -7.43 25.98 2.01
C GLU A 595 -6.78 24.85 1.20
N ASP A 596 -5.46 24.86 1.10
CA ASP A 596 -4.72 23.67 0.66
C ASP A 596 -4.68 22.66 1.81
N ILE A 597 -5.26 21.48 1.60
CA ILE A 597 -5.58 20.50 2.64
C ILE A 597 -5.09 19.12 2.24
N VAL A 598 -5.00 18.20 3.21
CA VAL A 598 -4.77 16.78 2.97
C VAL A 598 -5.78 15.97 3.77
N LEU A 599 -6.39 14.99 3.11
CA LEU A 599 -7.26 14.00 3.73
C LEU A 599 -6.49 12.69 3.88
N TRP A 600 -6.49 12.14 5.08
CA TRP A 600 -5.86 10.86 5.39
C TRP A 600 -6.94 9.88 5.80
N HIS A 601 -7.07 8.77 5.07
CA HIS A 601 -8.02 7.72 5.39
C HIS A 601 -7.28 6.49 5.92
N THR A 602 -7.53 6.16 7.17
CA THR A 602 -7.06 4.93 7.79
C THR A 602 -8.02 3.79 7.44
N ILE A 603 -7.45 2.68 6.97
CA ILE A 603 -8.16 1.48 6.53
C ILE A 603 -7.63 0.32 7.37
N GLY A 604 -8.51 -0.39 8.08
CA GLY A 604 -8.13 -1.55 8.90
C GLY A 604 -8.57 -2.88 8.30
N LEU A 605 -7.66 -3.86 8.29
CA LEU A 605 -7.95 -5.28 8.13
C LEU A 605 -7.66 -5.98 9.46
N THR A 606 -8.69 -6.33 10.24
CA THR A 606 -8.48 -7.18 11.44
C THR A 606 -8.44 -8.63 10.99
N HIS A 607 -7.27 -9.26 11.06
CA HIS A 607 -7.04 -10.61 10.59
C HIS A 607 -6.93 -11.57 11.77
N ASN A 608 -7.99 -12.36 11.96
CA ASN A 608 -7.97 -13.55 12.80
C ASN A 608 -7.74 -14.74 11.86
N PRO A 609 -6.51 -15.27 11.74
CA PRO A 609 -6.19 -16.21 10.68
C PRO A 609 -7.05 -17.46 10.71
N ARG A 610 -7.28 -18.03 9.54
CA ARG A 610 -8.04 -19.26 9.34
C ARG A 610 -7.09 -20.39 8.94
N ILE A 611 -7.54 -21.63 9.05
CA ILE A 611 -6.74 -22.77 8.55
C ILE A 611 -6.53 -22.67 7.04
N GLU A 612 -7.50 -22.14 6.29
CA GLU A 612 -7.40 -21.96 4.84
C GLU A 612 -6.42 -20.86 4.42
N ASP A 613 -5.89 -20.08 5.37
CA ASP A 613 -4.88 -19.06 5.10
C ASP A 613 -3.45 -19.66 5.12
N PHE A 614 -3.30 -20.96 5.41
CA PHE A 614 -2.02 -21.66 5.48
C PHE A 614 -2.04 -22.92 4.60
N PRO A 615 -0.96 -23.26 3.88
CA PRO A 615 0.41 -22.72 3.93
C PRO A 615 0.65 -21.43 3.13
N ILE A 616 -0.32 -21.01 2.32
CA ILE A 616 -0.31 -19.73 1.62
C ILE A 616 -1.74 -19.20 1.56
N MET A 617 -1.93 -17.94 1.93
CA MET A 617 -3.24 -17.34 2.12
C MET A 617 -3.86 -16.96 0.77
N PRO A 618 -5.13 -17.34 0.50
CA PRO A 618 -5.91 -16.75 -0.58
C PRO A 618 -6.10 -15.25 -0.36
N MET A 619 -5.96 -14.45 -1.42
CA MET A 619 -5.97 -13.00 -1.25
C MET A 619 -7.25 -12.49 -0.57
N GLU A 620 -7.08 -11.61 0.42
CA GLU A 620 -8.15 -10.84 1.04
C GLU A 620 -8.12 -9.41 0.50
N ARG A 621 -9.29 -8.87 0.17
CA ARG A 621 -9.42 -7.62 -0.58
C ARG A 621 -10.16 -6.53 0.21
N ILE A 622 -9.56 -5.34 0.24
CA ILE A 622 -10.21 -4.11 0.67
C ILE A 622 -10.18 -3.08 -0.47
N SER A 623 -11.23 -2.27 -0.57
CA SER A 623 -11.32 -1.22 -1.59
C SER A 623 -11.90 0.08 -1.04
N VAL A 624 -11.27 1.19 -1.42
CA VAL A 624 -11.70 2.56 -1.16
C VAL A 624 -11.81 3.29 -2.49
N ALA A 625 -12.86 4.10 -2.68
CA ALA A 625 -13.05 4.84 -3.93
C ALA A 625 -13.25 6.35 -3.73
N LEU A 626 -12.80 7.12 -4.71
CA LEU A 626 -13.04 8.55 -4.88
C LEU A 626 -13.92 8.72 -6.10
N LYS A 627 -15.14 9.27 -5.92
CA LYS A 627 -16.12 9.42 -7.01
C LYS A 627 -16.59 10.86 -7.14
N PRO A 628 -16.84 11.37 -8.36
CA PRO A 628 -17.39 12.70 -8.54
C PRO A 628 -18.79 12.80 -7.92
N ASP A 629 -19.06 13.87 -7.18
CA ASP A 629 -20.36 14.20 -6.60
C ASP A 629 -20.71 15.65 -6.93
N GLY A 630 -21.57 15.84 -7.94
CA GLY A 630 -21.84 17.16 -8.48
C GLY A 630 -20.63 17.82 -9.15
N PHE A 631 -19.51 17.10 -9.39
CA PHE A 631 -18.37 17.65 -10.13
C PHE A 631 -18.74 17.97 -11.60
N PHE A 632 -19.56 17.11 -12.22
CA PHE A 632 -20.08 17.29 -13.58
C PHE A 632 -21.57 17.64 -13.56
N THR A 633 -22.09 18.20 -14.65
CA THR A 633 -23.52 18.55 -14.81
C THR A 633 -24.40 17.38 -15.23
N LYS A 634 -23.79 16.27 -15.66
CA LYS A 634 -24.43 15.01 -16.06
C LYS A 634 -23.41 13.88 -15.94
N ASN A 635 -23.86 12.64 -16.15
CA ASN A 635 -22.95 11.49 -16.21
C ASN A 635 -21.82 11.74 -17.25
N PRO A 636 -20.53 11.75 -16.84
CA PRO A 636 -19.41 12.05 -17.73
C PRO A 636 -19.10 10.92 -18.73
N ALA A 637 -19.70 9.74 -18.56
CA ALA A 637 -19.51 8.57 -19.40
C ALA A 637 -20.54 8.42 -20.53
N LEU A 638 -21.43 9.39 -20.74
CA LEU A 638 -22.48 9.30 -21.78
C LEU A 638 -21.94 9.29 -23.22
N ASP A 639 -20.68 9.67 -23.43
CA ASP A 639 -19.98 9.61 -24.71
C ASP A 639 -19.12 8.34 -24.88
N VAL A 640 -19.13 7.44 -23.90
CA VAL A 640 -18.53 6.12 -24.05
C VAL A 640 -19.36 5.33 -25.07
N PRO A 641 -18.74 4.73 -26.10
CA PRO A 641 -19.47 4.00 -27.12
C PRO A 641 -20.35 2.88 -26.53
N PRO A 642 -21.58 2.71 -27.03
CA PRO A 642 -22.44 1.61 -26.59
C PRO A 642 -21.81 0.26 -26.91
N SER A 643 -22.01 -0.69 -25.99
CA SER A 643 -21.62 -2.08 -26.14
C SER A 643 -22.32 -2.71 -27.33
N ASP A 644 -21.54 -3.29 -28.23
CA ASP A 644 -22.05 -3.94 -29.42
C ASP A 644 -21.23 -5.18 -29.75
N GLN A 645 -21.89 -6.20 -30.29
CA GLN A 645 -21.27 -7.46 -30.66
C GLN A 645 -20.26 -7.31 -31.79
N ARG A 646 -20.42 -6.32 -32.67
CA ARG A 646 -19.41 -6.02 -33.72
C ARG A 646 -18.08 -5.57 -33.10
N PHE A 647 -18.11 -4.94 -31.93
CA PHE A 647 -16.94 -4.43 -31.20
C PHE A 647 -16.43 -5.43 -30.14
N ASN A 648 -17.30 -5.96 -29.28
CA ASN A 648 -16.92 -6.80 -28.13
C ASN A 648 -16.66 -8.28 -28.45
N LYS A 649 -17.20 -8.79 -29.57
CA LYS A 649 -16.92 -10.14 -30.10
C LYS A 649 -17.11 -11.31 -29.10
N SER A 650 -18.07 -11.23 -28.17
CA SER A 650 -18.35 -12.34 -27.25
C SER A 650 -18.78 -13.62 -28.00
N THR A 651 -18.38 -14.79 -27.55
CA THR A 651 -18.81 -16.07 -28.14
C THR A 651 -19.94 -16.68 -27.34
N LEU A 652 -20.97 -17.18 -28.02
CA LEU A 652 -22.06 -17.90 -27.36
C LEU A 652 -21.57 -19.27 -26.89
N HIS A 653 -21.87 -19.65 -25.64
CA HIS A 653 -21.66 -21.02 -25.18
C HIS A 653 -22.64 -21.94 -25.95
N ALA A 654 -22.12 -22.96 -26.60
CA ALA A 654 -22.97 -23.95 -27.23
C ALA A 654 -23.50 -24.89 -26.15
N ASP A 655 -24.77 -24.70 -25.75
CA ASP A 655 -25.45 -25.69 -24.92
C ASP A 655 -25.49 -27.01 -25.71
N HIS A 656 -24.89 -28.06 -25.17
CA HIS A 656 -25.12 -29.41 -25.69
C HIS A 656 -26.55 -29.83 -25.35
N SER A 657 -27.54 -29.37 -26.12
CA SER A 657 -28.84 -30.03 -26.14
C SER A 657 -29.53 -29.87 -27.49
N VAL A 658 -29.91 -31.03 -28.02
CA VAL A 658 -31.04 -31.33 -28.91
C VAL A 658 -31.31 -30.36 -30.06
N ALA A 659 -31.26 -30.93 -31.27
CA ALA A 659 -31.68 -30.37 -32.53
C ALA A 659 -32.77 -29.27 -32.44
N ASP A 660 -32.44 -28.14 -33.05
CA ASP A 660 -33.33 -27.19 -33.71
C ASP A 660 -34.40 -26.47 -32.86
N SER A 661 -34.20 -25.17 -32.63
CA SER A 661 -35.14 -24.16 -33.17
C SER A 661 -34.69 -22.71 -32.94
N ARG A 662 -34.42 -22.05 -34.08
CA ARG A 662 -34.62 -20.61 -34.38
C ARG A 662 -33.93 -19.57 -33.48
N ALA A 663 -32.84 -19.05 -34.02
CA ALA A 663 -32.14 -17.85 -33.59
C ALA A 663 -33.06 -16.62 -33.43
N CYS A 664 -33.13 -16.10 -32.20
CA CYS A 664 -33.54 -14.73 -31.92
C CYS A 664 -32.37 -13.80 -32.28
N CYS A 665 -32.39 -13.20 -33.47
CA CYS A 665 -31.92 -11.84 -33.79
C CYS A 665 -31.76 -11.69 -35.31
N THR A 666 -32.86 -11.41 -36.01
CA THR A 666 -32.82 -10.75 -37.33
C THR A 666 -33.70 -9.50 -37.24
N PRO A 667 -33.24 -8.31 -37.68
CA PRO A 667 -34.09 -7.15 -37.80
C PRO A 667 -35.15 -7.43 -38.88
N LYS A 668 -36.44 -7.31 -38.55
CA LYS A 668 -37.48 -7.28 -39.58
C LYS A 668 -37.55 -5.87 -40.14
N ASP A 669 -37.01 -5.69 -41.34
CA ASP A 669 -37.36 -4.56 -42.19
C ASP A 669 -38.88 -4.58 -42.46
N ARG A 670 -39.60 -3.60 -41.92
CA ARG A 670 -40.98 -3.33 -42.34
C ARG A 670 -40.96 -2.16 -43.31
N VAL A 671 -40.99 -2.51 -44.59
CA VAL A 671 -41.35 -1.62 -45.70
C VAL A 671 -42.77 -1.10 -45.46
N VAL A 672 -42.90 0.21 -45.30
CA VAL A 672 -44.18 0.92 -45.38
C VAL A 672 -44.55 0.99 -46.87
N LYS A 673 -45.67 0.38 -47.26
CA LYS A 673 -46.39 0.73 -48.49
C LYS A 673 -47.62 1.54 -48.08
N LEU A 674 -47.66 2.76 -48.61
CA LEU A 674 -48.71 3.79 -48.69
C LEU A 674 -49.96 3.62 -47.82
#